data_AF-A0A9W7NFY1-F1
#
_entry.id   AF-A0A9W7NFY1-F1
#
_cell.length_a   1.000
_cell.length_b   1.000
_cell.length_c   1.000
_cell.angle_alpha   90.00
_cell.angle_beta   90.00
_cell.angle_gamma   90.00
#
_symmetry.space_group_name_H-M   'P 1'
#
loop_
_entity.id
_entity.type
_entity.pdbx_description
1 polymer ?
#
loop_
_entity_poly.entity_id
_entity_poly.type
_entity_poly.pdbx_seq_one_letter_code
_entity_poly.pdbx_strand_id
1 'polypeptide(L)'
;MNNSRLPPFPPSTTSSDLGHSSETEPFYGRLEAREETRLHGWVLSVAAPDTPVPLTVSAGPATAIVVPDRESGVLSQLLGRPVRCGFELDLAALFPGIDPARTPVSVRIAATGHLLENGQFPQDGHLPRNGPASGPRKVEANIDSAEGPRIVGWAVNTEDEGEAVAIDILVDGQVVAGVVANQQRRDLLARFSTCDHGFEIQLAARSGRELHLRDRCSGATVFGPLAIDLAAPEDNRTGVLADRLDELAAILKDIRAEMPRQRLSAARSIAGYAAYFDEQYGDGALRRLRLPERAAALGKRPLFSVVMPVCDPPLWMLAEAIESVRSQAYGEWELCIADDASRDDAVRMLIRQEAARDPRIRAVFGGTRSGVSANTNRALSLTAGSHVAFLDHDDRLAPDALLCMAEELAKAPYPVLYSDEDRIGPDGRHRDPVFKPDFDPELLQSINYVCHLLVVERRLLLETGGLREGHEGVQDHDLVLRLLERVGAAGIRHVPRVLYHWRINPSSLSGGGSPDAILAGLERVVREHHQRMGSRATVVADRETHARSGGLFCARVRYPLPAPAPKVSIVIPTKDAADLVGNCVSSILSKTSYPDYEIVLVDHDSADPRSRPFFDGLARDPRVRVTAFHGPFNWAAINNAAAGVCRGDALCFLNNDITVITPDWLGEMVSLLARPGTGAVGAKLLYPNGTVQHAGVVLGVDGAAGHAFVGLGGDEPGHLGQAVLPRTVSAVTGACLLTSRAAFEAVGGFDMVHLPVAYADVDYCLKIQRAGLQVLWTPHARLHHLETQTRGTDDTPEKLERLAGEARHLRERWGARLRRDPFYNPHFEAAHPTYRLLCPPADGPPGVREGAEP
;
A
#
# COMPACT_ATOMS: atom_id res chain seq x y z
N MET A 1 54.62 18.88 -2.46
CA MET A 1 53.95 19.04 -1.17
C MET A 1 52.79 20.01 -1.37
N ASN A 2 51.62 19.48 -1.75
CA ASN A 2 50.50 19.09 -0.86
C ASN A 2 49.62 20.29 -0.46
N ASN A 3 48.49 20.46 -1.16
CA ASN A 3 47.15 20.18 -0.62
C ASN A 3 46.07 20.69 -1.58
N SER A 4 45.50 19.74 -2.34
CA SER A 4 44.23 19.87 -3.03
C SER A 4 43.08 19.91 -2.01
N ARG A 5 42.25 20.96 -2.08
CA ARG A 5 40.99 21.08 -1.36
C ARG A 5 39.88 20.37 -2.16
N LEU A 6 39.15 19.49 -1.49
CA LEU A 6 37.91 18.86 -1.96
C LEU A 6 36.79 19.92 -2.08
N PRO A 7 36.05 19.97 -3.21
CA PRO A 7 34.75 20.63 -3.31
C PRO A 7 33.58 19.64 -3.04
N PRO A 8 32.34 20.14 -2.85
CA PRO A 8 31.28 19.51 -2.07
C PRO A 8 30.48 18.43 -2.81
N PHE A 9 29.80 17.56 -2.04
CA PHE A 9 28.91 16.50 -2.51
C PHE A 9 27.75 17.02 -3.38
N PRO A 10 27.50 16.44 -4.57
CA PRO A 10 26.25 16.58 -5.30
C PRO A 10 25.18 15.57 -4.81
N PRO A 11 23.89 15.82 -5.15
CA PRO A 11 22.72 15.27 -4.47
C PRO A 11 22.43 13.80 -4.81
N SER A 12 21.71 13.15 -3.89
CA SER A 12 21.21 11.78 -3.96
C SER A 12 20.48 11.48 -5.27
N THR A 13 21.02 10.53 -6.02
CA THR A 13 20.41 9.93 -7.21
C THR A 13 19.29 8.97 -6.83
N THR A 14 18.12 9.22 -7.40
CA THR A 14 17.04 8.25 -7.62
C THR A 14 17.38 7.35 -8.81
N SER A 15 16.86 6.11 -8.82
CA SER A 15 16.88 5.10 -9.91
C SER A 15 18.13 4.22 -10.05
N SER A 16 17.87 2.91 -10.23
CA SER A 16 18.72 1.78 -10.67
C SER A 16 19.90 1.35 -9.78
N ASP A 17 19.74 0.20 -9.11
CA ASP A 17 20.84 -0.68 -8.72
C ASP A 17 20.47 -2.14 -9.05
N LEU A 18 20.41 -2.45 -10.35
CA LEU A 18 21.16 -3.60 -10.85
C LEU A 18 22.51 -3.01 -11.23
N GLY A 19 23.59 -3.60 -10.72
CA GLY A 19 24.95 -3.05 -10.80
C GLY A 19 25.23 -2.31 -12.12
N HIS A 20 25.58 -1.03 -11.99
CA HIS A 20 26.13 -0.27 -13.09
C HIS A 20 27.38 -0.99 -13.63
N SER A 21 27.29 -1.56 -14.83
CA SER A 21 28.46 -1.66 -15.71
C SER A 21 28.64 -0.31 -16.38
N SER A 22 29.79 0.33 -16.20
CA SER A 22 30.22 1.47 -17.02
C SER A 22 30.07 1.15 -18.51
N GLU A 23 29.66 2.12 -19.32
CA GLU A 23 29.38 2.07 -20.77
C GLU A 23 30.53 1.57 -21.68
N THR A 24 31.57 0.97 -21.13
CA THR A 24 32.77 0.59 -21.87
C THR A 24 33.08 -0.91 -21.92
N GLU A 25 32.54 -1.80 -21.08
CA GLU A 25 32.79 -3.27 -21.23
C GLU A 25 31.64 -4.19 -20.75
N PRO A 26 31.25 -5.25 -21.48
CA PRO A 26 29.96 -5.92 -21.29
C PRO A 26 30.10 -7.32 -20.67
N PHE A 27 30.40 -7.42 -19.38
CA PHE A 27 30.51 -8.71 -18.68
C PHE A 27 29.40 -8.91 -17.65
N TYR A 28 28.85 -10.13 -17.59
CA TYR A 28 27.93 -10.58 -16.55
C TYR A 28 28.52 -11.78 -15.85
N GLY A 29 28.48 -11.82 -14.52
CA GLY A 29 28.90 -13.00 -13.79
C GLY A 29 28.32 -13.02 -12.39
N ARG A 30 28.31 -14.20 -11.79
CA ARG A 30 27.73 -14.43 -10.47
C ARG A 30 28.45 -15.54 -9.75
N LEU A 31 28.63 -15.37 -8.44
CA LEU A 31 28.94 -16.46 -7.52
C LEU A 31 27.62 -17.14 -7.11
N GLU A 32 27.52 -18.44 -7.40
CA GLU A 32 26.31 -19.22 -7.18
C GLU A 32 26.30 -19.86 -5.80
N ALA A 33 27.41 -20.46 -5.40
CA ALA A 33 27.54 -21.17 -4.13
C ALA A 33 28.98 -21.22 -3.64
N ARG A 34 29.13 -21.38 -2.32
CA ARG A 34 30.41 -21.65 -1.67
C ARG A 34 30.23 -22.77 -0.64
N GLU A 35 30.96 -23.87 -0.81
CA GLU A 35 30.93 -25.04 0.07
C GLU A 35 32.33 -25.30 0.63
N GLU A 36 32.56 -24.95 1.90
CA GLU A 36 33.87 -25.07 2.57
C GLU A 36 35.04 -24.46 1.77
N THR A 37 35.75 -25.26 0.98
CA THR A 37 36.88 -24.88 0.13
C THR A 37 36.51 -24.71 -1.34
N ARG A 38 35.29 -25.03 -1.76
CA ARG A 38 34.84 -24.93 -3.16
C ARG A 38 34.01 -23.70 -3.43
N LEU A 39 34.24 -23.10 -4.60
CA LEU A 39 33.52 -21.93 -5.09
C LEU A 39 32.95 -22.18 -6.48
N HIS A 40 31.65 -21.96 -6.64
CA HIS A 40 30.92 -22.18 -7.88
C HIS A 40 30.36 -20.86 -8.41
N GLY A 41 30.40 -20.69 -9.72
CA GLY A 41 29.82 -19.52 -10.37
C GLY A 41 30.00 -19.56 -11.88
N TRP A 42 29.65 -18.46 -12.53
CA TRP A 42 29.86 -18.27 -13.96
C TRP A 42 30.15 -16.81 -14.28
N VAL A 43 30.76 -16.57 -15.44
CA VAL A 43 31.01 -15.24 -16.00
C VAL A 43 31.04 -15.31 -17.52
N LEU A 44 30.35 -14.40 -18.19
CA LEU A 44 30.23 -14.32 -19.64
C LEU A 44 30.43 -12.88 -20.12
N SER A 45 30.93 -12.75 -21.35
CA SER A 45 30.91 -11.48 -22.09
C SER A 45 29.67 -11.43 -22.97
N VAL A 46 28.86 -10.37 -22.91
CA VAL A 46 27.70 -10.22 -23.81
C VAL A 46 28.15 -10.02 -25.26
N ALA A 47 29.31 -9.39 -25.47
CA ALA A 47 29.86 -9.19 -26.80
C ALA A 47 30.44 -10.48 -27.41
N ALA A 48 30.90 -11.42 -26.57
CA ALA A 48 31.43 -12.71 -27.01
C ALA A 48 31.09 -13.83 -26.00
N PRO A 49 29.84 -14.34 -25.97
CA PRO A 49 29.37 -15.28 -24.95
C PRO A 49 30.10 -16.63 -24.93
N ASP A 50 30.73 -16.98 -26.06
CA ASP A 50 31.44 -18.24 -26.26
C ASP A 50 32.94 -18.13 -25.94
N THR A 51 33.42 -16.95 -25.50
CA THR A 51 34.82 -16.72 -25.11
C THR A 51 34.97 -16.75 -23.59
N PRO A 52 35.80 -17.66 -23.03
CA PRO A 52 36.09 -17.69 -21.60
C PRO A 52 36.61 -16.35 -21.07
N VAL A 53 36.05 -15.89 -19.95
CA VAL A 53 36.42 -14.63 -19.30
C VAL A 53 37.37 -14.90 -18.13
N PRO A 54 38.66 -14.53 -18.19
CA PRO A 54 39.59 -14.79 -17.10
C PRO A 54 39.19 -14.06 -15.81
N LEU A 55 39.36 -14.73 -14.68
CA LEU A 55 39.04 -14.26 -13.35
C LEU A 55 40.30 -14.18 -12.49
N THR A 56 40.43 -13.12 -11.70
CA THR A 56 41.41 -12.99 -10.63
C THR A 56 40.74 -13.36 -9.31
N VAL A 57 41.17 -14.46 -8.70
CA VAL A 57 40.72 -14.94 -7.39
C VAL A 57 41.75 -14.54 -6.35
N SER A 58 41.33 -13.91 -5.26
CA SER A 58 42.22 -13.48 -4.18
C SER A 58 41.75 -14.05 -2.85
N ALA A 59 42.66 -14.64 -2.07
CA ALA A 59 42.44 -15.10 -0.70
C ALA A 59 43.49 -14.46 0.21
N GLY A 60 43.09 -13.43 0.96
CA GLY A 60 44.04 -12.60 1.70
C GLY A 60 45.07 -11.94 0.76
N PRO A 61 46.40 -12.07 0.99
CA PRO A 61 47.43 -11.52 0.12
C PRO A 61 47.74 -12.37 -1.12
N ALA A 62 47.22 -13.60 -1.22
CA ALA A 62 47.50 -14.50 -2.34
C ALA A 62 46.48 -14.29 -3.48
N THR A 63 46.95 -14.35 -4.74
CA THR A 63 46.10 -14.19 -5.94
C THR A 63 46.40 -15.27 -6.97
N ALA A 64 45.37 -15.72 -7.69
CA ALA A 64 45.46 -16.69 -8.78
C ALA A 64 44.54 -16.26 -9.94
N ILE A 65 44.96 -16.51 -11.18
CA ILE A 65 44.10 -16.28 -12.36
C ILE A 65 43.51 -17.62 -12.79
N VAL A 66 42.20 -17.66 -12.98
CA VAL A 66 41.47 -18.84 -13.46
C VAL A 66 40.64 -18.48 -14.69
N VAL A 67 40.60 -19.37 -15.66
CA VAL A 67 39.78 -19.23 -16.86
C VAL A 67 38.60 -20.21 -16.77
N PRO A 68 37.36 -19.74 -16.61
CA PRO A 68 36.17 -20.58 -16.56
C PRO A 68 35.98 -21.31 -17.88
N ASP A 69 35.86 -22.64 -17.83
CA ASP A 69 35.66 -23.47 -19.02
C ASP A 69 34.53 -24.49 -18.85
N ARG A 70 33.76 -24.45 -17.77
CA ARG A 70 32.68 -25.41 -17.54
C ARG A 70 31.39 -24.93 -18.17
N GLU A 71 30.56 -25.87 -18.61
CA GLU A 71 29.21 -25.54 -19.06
C GLU A 71 28.37 -25.06 -17.86
N SER A 72 27.65 -23.94 -18.03
CA SER A 72 26.65 -23.51 -17.06
C SER A 72 25.28 -24.07 -17.45
N GLY A 73 24.78 -25.05 -16.70
CA GLY A 73 23.49 -25.68 -17.01
C GLY A 73 22.32 -24.68 -17.06
N VAL A 74 22.33 -23.68 -16.16
CA VAL A 74 21.30 -22.63 -16.08
C VAL A 74 21.33 -21.74 -17.32
N LEU A 75 22.51 -21.31 -17.77
CA LEU A 75 22.65 -20.44 -18.95
C LEU A 75 22.49 -21.20 -20.25
N SER A 76 22.94 -22.45 -20.33
CA SER A 76 22.71 -23.30 -21.50
C SER A 76 21.20 -23.49 -21.76
N GLN A 77 20.41 -23.64 -20.69
CA GLN A 77 18.95 -23.74 -20.77
C GLN A 77 18.29 -22.40 -21.12
N LEU A 78 18.80 -21.29 -20.57
CA LEU A 78 18.30 -19.94 -20.84
C LEU A 78 18.54 -19.50 -22.31
N LEU A 79 19.69 -19.87 -22.88
CA LEU A 79 20.12 -19.45 -24.22
C LEU A 79 19.81 -20.50 -25.31
N GLY A 80 19.23 -21.65 -24.93
CA GLY A 80 18.86 -22.72 -25.86
C GLY A 80 20.04 -23.40 -26.56
N ARG A 81 21.27 -23.23 -26.06
CA ARG A 81 22.51 -23.84 -26.58
C ARG A 81 23.57 -23.96 -25.47
N PRO A 82 24.53 -24.92 -25.53
CA PRO A 82 25.58 -25.07 -24.53
C PRO A 82 26.47 -23.82 -24.42
N VAL A 83 26.68 -23.27 -23.21
CA VAL A 83 27.60 -22.13 -22.97
C VAL A 83 28.61 -22.44 -21.88
N ARG A 84 29.90 -22.40 -22.24
CA ARG A 84 31.04 -22.73 -21.35
C ARG A 84 31.59 -21.50 -20.63
N CYS A 85 30.82 -21.01 -19.67
CA CYS A 85 31.12 -19.81 -18.88
C CYS A 85 31.17 -20.06 -17.35
N GLY A 86 30.93 -21.31 -16.92
CA GLY A 86 30.93 -21.73 -15.53
C GLY A 86 32.32 -22.08 -15.00
N PHE A 87 32.48 -22.02 -13.68
CA PHE A 87 33.67 -22.46 -12.97
C PHE A 87 33.31 -23.17 -11.65
N GLU A 88 34.16 -24.10 -11.27
CA GLU A 88 34.22 -24.68 -9.92
C GLU A 88 35.68 -24.64 -9.49
N LEU A 89 35.97 -23.93 -8.41
CA LEU A 89 37.32 -23.68 -7.93
C LEU A 89 37.51 -24.34 -6.57
N ASP A 90 38.56 -25.13 -6.42
CA ASP A 90 39.03 -25.58 -5.11
C ASP A 90 40.06 -24.59 -4.57
N LEU A 91 39.65 -23.80 -3.59
CA LEU A 91 40.45 -22.76 -2.97
C LEU A 91 41.65 -23.33 -2.21
N ALA A 92 41.54 -24.55 -1.64
CA ALA A 92 42.65 -25.20 -0.95
C ALA A 92 43.75 -25.66 -1.94
N ALA A 93 43.35 -26.04 -3.16
CA ALA A 93 44.27 -26.35 -4.24
C ALA A 93 44.89 -25.10 -4.87
N LEU A 94 44.11 -24.02 -5.03
CA LEU A 94 44.60 -22.74 -5.57
C LEU A 94 45.55 -22.02 -4.61
N PHE A 95 45.35 -22.16 -3.30
CA PHE A 95 46.15 -21.50 -2.27
C PHE A 95 46.61 -22.48 -1.18
N PRO A 96 47.60 -23.35 -1.45
CA PRO A 96 48.09 -24.30 -0.47
C PRO A 96 48.62 -23.59 0.78
N GLY A 97 48.08 -23.93 1.96
CA GLY A 97 48.49 -23.35 3.24
C GLY A 97 47.68 -22.14 3.73
N ILE A 98 46.67 -21.69 2.97
CA ILE A 98 45.67 -20.72 3.44
C ILE A 98 44.40 -21.48 3.85
N ASP A 99 43.90 -21.26 5.07
CA ASP A 99 42.59 -21.79 5.49
C ASP A 99 41.50 -20.98 4.79
N PRO A 100 40.82 -21.55 3.77
CA PRO A 100 39.86 -20.80 2.98
C PRO A 100 38.64 -20.43 3.82
N ALA A 101 38.25 -21.27 4.80
CA ALA A 101 37.06 -21.07 5.63
C ALA A 101 37.17 -19.83 6.54
N ARG A 102 38.40 -19.40 6.85
CA ARG A 102 38.67 -18.25 7.72
C ARG A 102 39.27 -17.05 7.00
N THR A 103 39.56 -17.18 5.70
CA THR A 103 40.19 -16.12 4.90
C THR A 103 39.17 -15.51 3.94
N PRO A 104 39.02 -14.16 3.89
CA PRO A 104 38.16 -13.52 2.91
C PRO A 104 38.63 -13.83 1.49
N VAL A 105 37.69 -14.28 0.65
CA VAL A 105 37.93 -14.59 -0.76
C VAL A 105 37.16 -13.60 -1.63
N SER A 106 37.82 -13.05 -2.65
CA SER A 106 37.18 -12.22 -3.67
C SER A 106 37.47 -12.77 -5.06
N VAL A 107 36.49 -12.68 -5.95
CA VAL A 107 36.63 -13.06 -7.36
C VAL A 107 36.32 -11.85 -8.21
N ARG A 108 37.25 -11.48 -9.07
CA ARG A 108 37.15 -10.32 -9.95
C ARG A 108 37.37 -10.71 -11.39
N ILE A 109 36.79 -9.99 -12.32
CA ILE A 109 37.11 -10.12 -13.74
C ILE A 109 38.52 -9.59 -13.96
N ALA A 110 39.42 -10.40 -14.54
CA ALA A 110 40.84 -10.05 -14.61
C ALA A 110 41.10 -8.81 -15.47
N ALA A 111 40.30 -8.60 -16.52
CA ALA A 111 40.44 -7.46 -17.44
C ALA A 111 40.03 -6.13 -16.81
N THR A 112 38.98 -6.12 -15.98
CA THR A 112 38.34 -4.89 -15.48
C THR A 112 38.50 -4.66 -13.98
N GLY A 113 38.85 -5.69 -13.22
CA GLY A 113 38.87 -5.66 -11.76
C GLY A 113 37.47 -5.67 -11.11
N HIS A 114 36.39 -5.79 -11.89
CA HIS A 114 35.02 -5.82 -11.38
C HIS A 114 34.81 -7.02 -10.46
N LEU A 115 34.28 -6.78 -9.26
CA LEU A 115 33.96 -7.82 -8.28
C LEU A 115 32.72 -8.60 -8.69
N LEU A 116 32.76 -9.94 -8.62
CA LEU A 116 31.57 -10.78 -8.71
C LEU A 116 30.88 -10.80 -7.34
N GLU A 117 29.67 -10.26 -7.25
CA GLU A 117 28.93 -10.14 -5.99
C GLU A 117 28.20 -11.45 -5.62
N ASN A 118 28.14 -11.73 -4.31
CA ASN A 118 27.35 -12.83 -3.76
C ASN A 118 25.87 -12.41 -3.73
N GLY A 119 24.98 -13.19 -4.35
CA GLY A 119 23.55 -13.04 -4.12
C GLY A 119 23.20 -13.40 -2.68
N GLN A 120 22.71 -12.44 -1.88
CA GLN A 120 22.28 -12.69 -0.51
C GLN A 120 20.99 -13.54 -0.47
N PHE A 121 21.01 -14.62 0.32
CA PHE A 121 19.84 -15.17 1.01
C PHE A 121 19.93 -14.77 2.50
N PRO A 122 18.80 -14.74 3.23
CA PRO A 122 18.73 -14.25 4.61
C PRO A 122 19.70 -15.03 5.51
N GLN A 123 20.57 -14.30 6.22
CA GLN A 123 21.20 -14.85 7.42
C GLN A 123 20.24 -14.64 8.57
N ASP A 124 19.55 -15.70 8.97
CA ASP A 124 19.08 -15.88 10.34
C ASP A 124 18.96 -17.37 10.62
N GLY A 125 19.39 -17.79 11.82
CA GLY A 125 19.10 -19.12 12.34
C GLY A 125 20.30 -19.93 12.82
N HIS A 126 21.17 -19.36 13.66
CA HIS A 126 21.84 -20.19 14.66
C HIS A 126 20.79 -20.71 15.65
N LEU A 127 20.22 -21.87 15.35
CA LEU A 127 19.61 -22.75 16.34
C LEU A 127 20.75 -23.35 17.19
N PRO A 128 20.75 -23.23 18.53
CA PRO A 128 21.69 -23.97 19.33
C PRO A 128 21.35 -25.47 19.26
N ARG A 129 22.31 -26.25 18.77
CA ARG A 129 22.29 -27.71 18.84
C ARG A 129 22.46 -28.14 20.30
N ASN A 130 21.39 -28.64 20.91
CA ASN A 130 21.49 -29.47 22.10
C ASN A 130 22.00 -30.86 21.70
N GLY A 131 23.28 -31.11 21.97
CA GLY A 131 23.88 -32.43 22.09
C GLY A 131 24.61 -32.50 23.44
N PRO A 132 24.54 -33.62 24.17
CA PRO A 132 24.92 -33.65 25.58
C PRO A 132 26.44 -33.55 25.73
N ALA A 133 26.92 -32.43 26.29
CA ALA A 133 28.28 -32.34 26.78
C ALA A 133 28.34 -32.98 28.17
N SER A 134 29.06 -34.09 28.24
CA SER A 134 29.30 -34.89 29.41
C SER A 134 30.24 -34.20 30.40
N GLY A 135 29.71 -33.81 31.56
CA GLY A 135 30.43 -33.40 32.76
C GLY A 135 29.40 -32.95 33.82
N PRO A 136 29.58 -33.21 35.13
CA PRO A 136 28.60 -32.81 36.12
C PRO A 136 28.64 -31.29 36.31
N ARG A 137 27.78 -30.56 35.59
CA ARG A 137 27.62 -29.12 35.80
C ARG A 137 27.13 -28.82 37.21
N LYS A 138 27.71 -27.83 37.88
CA LYS A 138 27.29 -27.42 39.22
C LYS A 138 26.17 -26.38 39.16
N VAL A 139 24.95 -26.83 39.41
CA VAL A 139 23.78 -25.96 39.53
C VAL A 139 23.48 -25.67 40.99
N GLU A 140 23.40 -24.39 41.34
CA GLU A 140 22.80 -23.92 42.60
C GLU A 140 21.36 -23.46 42.32
N ALA A 141 20.42 -23.80 43.21
CA ALA A 141 19.03 -23.39 43.09
C ALA A 141 18.41 -23.09 44.46
N ASN A 142 17.39 -22.25 44.47
CA ASN A 142 16.58 -21.96 45.65
C ASN A 142 15.12 -21.71 45.30
N ILE A 143 14.24 -21.93 46.27
CA ILE A 143 12.84 -21.49 46.21
C ILE A 143 12.64 -20.38 47.24
N ASP A 144 12.16 -19.25 46.77
CA ASP A 144 11.93 -18.08 47.60
C ASP A 144 10.52 -18.09 48.19
N SER A 145 9.53 -18.59 47.43
CA SER A 145 8.16 -18.79 47.91
C SER A 145 7.46 -19.94 47.18
N ALA A 146 6.61 -20.66 47.93
CA ALA A 146 5.71 -21.70 47.42
C ALA A 146 4.36 -21.53 48.12
N GLU A 147 3.54 -20.59 47.62
CA GLU A 147 2.24 -20.23 48.18
C GLU A 147 1.12 -20.68 47.24
N GLY A 148 0.28 -21.63 47.68
CA GLY A 148 -0.75 -22.21 46.82
C GLY A 148 -0.13 -22.80 45.52
N PRO A 149 -0.78 -22.68 44.35
CA PRO A 149 -0.23 -23.23 43.11
C PRO A 149 0.99 -22.47 42.56
N ARG A 150 1.45 -21.37 43.18
CA ARG A 150 2.51 -20.51 42.64
C ARG A 150 3.85 -20.78 43.31
N ILE A 151 4.89 -21.00 42.50
CA ILE A 151 6.26 -21.22 42.94
C ILE A 151 7.17 -20.17 42.29
N VAL A 152 7.96 -19.50 43.12
CA VAL A 152 8.96 -18.52 42.68
C VAL A 152 10.33 -18.93 43.24
N GLY A 153 11.35 -18.95 42.39
CA GLY A 153 12.70 -19.31 42.77
C GLY A 153 13.74 -18.89 41.74
N TRP A 154 14.94 -19.42 41.87
CA TRP A 154 16.04 -19.19 40.94
C TRP A 154 16.94 -20.42 40.82
N ALA A 155 17.64 -20.54 39.70
CA ALA A 155 18.66 -21.57 39.47
C ALA A 155 19.78 -21.05 38.56
N VAL A 156 21.04 -21.36 38.91
CA VAL A 156 22.25 -20.88 38.22
C VAL A 156 23.23 -22.02 38.01
N ASN A 157 23.78 -22.14 36.81
CA ASN A 157 24.98 -22.93 36.57
C ASN A 157 26.20 -22.12 37.01
N THR A 158 26.80 -22.47 38.15
CA THR A 158 27.95 -21.74 38.72
C THR A 158 29.24 -21.87 37.91
N GLU A 159 29.27 -22.78 36.94
CA GLU A 159 30.42 -22.95 36.03
C GLU A 159 30.26 -22.12 34.75
N ASP A 160 29.03 -21.75 34.39
CA ASP A 160 28.69 -20.87 33.27
C ASP A 160 27.41 -20.10 33.59
N GLU A 161 27.55 -18.95 34.27
CA GLU A 161 26.43 -18.11 34.71
C GLU A 161 25.75 -17.37 33.54
N GLY A 162 26.24 -17.52 32.30
CA GLY A 162 25.54 -17.08 31.09
C GLY A 162 24.56 -18.12 30.54
N GLU A 163 24.63 -19.36 31.02
CA GLU A 163 23.78 -20.47 30.57
C GLU A 163 22.43 -20.49 31.30
N ALA A 164 21.33 -20.47 30.55
CA ALA A 164 20.00 -20.62 31.12
C ALA A 164 19.77 -22.06 31.66
N VAL A 165 19.37 -22.18 32.92
CA VAL A 165 19.16 -23.49 33.57
C VAL A 165 17.71 -23.95 33.40
N ALA A 166 17.52 -25.12 32.79
CA ALA A 166 16.20 -25.77 32.71
C ALA A 166 15.96 -26.69 33.92
N ILE A 167 14.86 -26.45 34.64
CA ILE A 167 14.49 -27.17 35.86
C ILE A 167 13.17 -27.93 35.67
N ASP A 168 13.14 -29.18 36.13
CA ASP A 168 11.91 -29.93 36.38
C ASP A 168 11.48 -29.72 37.84
N ILE A 169 10.20 -29.43 38.04
CA ILE A 169 9.57 -29.35 39.37
C ILE A 169 8.91 -30.68 39.66
N LEU A 170 9.34 -31.33 40.74
CA LEU A 170 8.81 -32.60 41.19
C LEU A 170 7.99 -32.40 42.45
N VAL A 171 6.79 -32.96 42.48
CA VAL A 171 5.95 -33.05 43.67
C VAL A 171 5.77 -34.53 44.00
N ASP A 172 6.12 -34.92 45.23
CA ASP A 172 6.17 -36.32 45.70
C ASP A 172 6.90 -37.26 44.72
N GLY A 173 7.99 -36.77 44.12
CA GLY A 173 8.83 -37.51 43.17
C GLY A 173 8.31 -37.58 41.72
N GLN A 174 7.15 -37.00 41.41
CA GLN A 174 6.63 -36.92 40.03
C GLN A 174 6.88 -35.55 39.41
N VAL A 175 7.38 -35.50 38.18
CA VAL A 175 7.52 -34.25 37.42
C VAL A 175 6.15 -33.69 37.11
N VAL A 176 5.83 -32.52 37.65
CA VAL A 176 4.54 -31.85 37.47
C VAL A 176 4.61 -30.67 36.51
N ALA A 177 5.78 -30.04 36.38
CA ALA A 177 6.02 -28.93 35.47
C ALA A 177 7.50 -28.77 35.15
N GLY A 178 7.80 -27.99 34.11
CA GLY A 178 9.15 -27.67 33.69
C GLY A 178 9.28 -26.19 33.35
N VAL A 179 10.37 -25.55 33.80
CA VAL A 179 10.62 -24.12 33.60
C VAL A 179 12.09 -23.86 33.26
N VAL A 180 12.37 -22.75 32.58
CA VAL A 180 13.73 -22.27 32.34
C VAL A 180 13.95 -21.05 33.22
N ALA A 181 15.02 -21.07 34.01
CA ALA A 181 15.42 -19.99 34.89
C ALA A 181 16.20 -18.93 34.08
N ASN A 182 15.47 -17.93 33.55
CA ASN A 182 16.01 -16.86 32.71
C ASN A 182 15.39 -15.48 32.99
N GLN A 183 14.63 -15.33 34.08
CA GLN A 183 14.01 -14.05 34.46
C GLN A 183 15.00 -13.18 35.25
N GLN A 184 14.91 -11.86 35.08
CA GLN A 184 15.80 -10.92 35.75
C GLN A 184 15.54 -10.80 37.26
N ARG A 185 16.58 -11.08 38.06
CA ARG A 185 16.61 -11.00 39.53
C ARG A 185 17.87 -10.25 39.98
N ARG A 186 17.76 -8.91 40.04
CA ARG A 186 18.90 -8.02 40.33
C ARG A 186 19.51 -8.23 41.72
N ASP A 187 18.75 -8.77 42.66
CA ASP A 187 19.21 -9.16 44.00
C ASP A 187 20.29 -10.27 43.95
N LEU A 188 20.31 -11.09 42.89
CA LEU A 188 21.30 -12.15 42.71
C LEU A 188 22.67 -11.65 42.24
N LEU A 189 22.77 -10.41 41.76
CA LEU A 189 24.06 -9.78 41.39
C LEU A 189 25.01 -9.62 42.57
N ALA A 190 24.49 -9.71 43.80
CA ALA A 190 25.33 -9.74 45.00
C ALA A 190 26.15 -11.04 45.12
N ARG A 191 25.78 -12.10 44.38
CA ARG A 191 26.37 -13.44 44.46
C ARG A 191 26.87 -13.98 43.12
N PHE A 192 26.26 -13.58 42.00
CA PHE A 192 26.57 -14.03 40.64
C PHE A 192 26.81 -12.83 39.71
N SER A 193 27.48 -13.07 38.58
CA SER A 193 27.89 -12.08 37.58
C SER A 193 26.75 -11.64 36.64
N THR A 194 25.68 -12.43 36.54
CA THR A 194 24.47 -12.07 35.78
C THR A 194 23.23 -12.13 36.67
N CYS A 195 22.10 -11.63 36.16
CA CYS A 195 20.84 -11.62 36.90
C CYS A 195 19.71 -12.42 36.23
N ASP A 196 19.98 -13.09 35.12
CA ASP A 196 18.97 -13.79 34.32
C ASP A 196 18.77 -15.23 34.84
N HIS A 197 18.35 -15.35 36.11
CA HIS A 197 18.39 -16.60 36.87
C HIS A 197 17.08 -16.95 37.57
N GLY A 198 16.09 -16.07 37.52
CA GLY A 198 14.80 -16.26 38.17
C GLY A 198 13.86 -17.14 37.36
N PHE A 199 12.91 -17.75 38.06
CA PHE A 199 11.73 -18.35 37.44
C PHE A 199 10.49 -18.15 38.33
N GLU A 200 9.35 -18.14 37.67
CA GLU A 200 8.05 -18.17 38.30
C GLU A 200 7.13 -19.10 37.51
N ILE A 201 6.38 -19.95 38.20
CA ILE A 201 5.44 -20.86 37.56
C ILE A 201 4.24 -21.13 38.45
N GLN A 202 3.09 -21.30 37.79
CA GLN A 202 1.84 -21.70 38.42
C GLN A 202 1.52 -23.16 38.04
N LEU A 203 1.41 -24.02 39.04
CA LEU A 203 1.06 -25.42 38.90
C LEU A 203 -0.46 -25.60 38.73
N ALA A 204 -0.87 -26.54 37.87
CA ALA A 204 -2.23 -27.02 37.86
C ALA A 204 -2.57 -27.63 39.24
N ALA A 205 -3.78 -27.41 39.76
CA ALA A 205 -4.21 -27.88 41.09
C ALA A 205 -3.90 -29.38 41.29
N ARG A 206 -2.92 -29.68 42.16
CA ARG A 206 -2.39 -31.02 42.44
C ARG A 206 -2.17 -31.15 43.93
N SER A 207 -2.57 -32.28 44.53
CA SER A 207 -2.22 -32.61 45.91
C SER A 207 -0.80 -33.15 45.99
N GLY A 208 0.02 -32.65 46.90
CA GLY A 208 1.30 -33.26 47.25
C GLY A 208 1.94 -32.62 48.48
N ARG A 209 2.95 -33.28 49.06
CA ARG A 209 3.53 -32.92 50.36
C ARG A 209 4.99 -32.50 50.31
N GLU A 210 5.74 -32.97 49.32
CA GLU A 210 7.17 -32.68 49.16
C GLU A 210 7.50 -32.17 47.77
N LEU A 211 8.31 -31.11 47.70
CA LEU A 211 8.75 -30.51 46.44
C LEU A 211 10.27 -30.58 46.27
N HIS A 212 10.69 -30.91 45.05
CA HIS A 212 12.08 -30.91 44.61
C HIS A 212 12.25 -30.17 43.29
N LEU A 213 13.42 -29.59 43.09
CA LEU A 213 13.87 -29.10 41.78
C LEU A 213 14.95 -30.05 41.25
N ARG A 214 14.82 -30.44 39.99
CA ARG A 214 15.81 -31.26 39.30
C ARG A 214 16.32 -30.54 38.07
N ASP A 215 17.63 -30.45 37.92
CA ASP A 215 18.24 -29.96 36.69
C ASP A 215 17.94 -30.94 35.55
N ARG A 216 17.31 -30.44 34.48
CA ARG A 216 16.88 -31.27 33.34
C ARG A 216 18.06 -31.82 32.54
N CYS A 217 19.18 -31.10 32.45
CA CYS A 217 20.33 -31.59 31.68
C CYS A 217 21.11 -32.67 32.42
N SER A 218 21.42 -32.46 33.71
CA SER A 218 22.21 -33.43 34.49
C SER A 218 21.35 -34.53 35.13
N GLY A 219 20.05 -34.30 35.29
CA GLY A 219 19.15 -35.17 36.05
C GLY A 219 19.34 -35.09 37.57
N ALA A 220 20.24 -34.24 38.06
CA ALA A 220 20.51 -34.09 39.49
C ALA A 220 19.43 -33.28 40.20
N THR A 221 19.03 -33.71 41.39
CA THR A 221 18.20 -32.89 42.29
C THR A 221 19.05 -31.75 42.82
N VAL A 222 18.66 -30.50 42.51
CA VAL A 222 19.40 -29.28 42.84
C VAL A 222 18.80 -28.52 44.01
N PHE A 223 17.56 -28.84 44.40
CA PHE A 223 16.89 -28.28 45.56
C PHE A 223 15.82 -29.24 46.11
N GLY A 224 15.60 -29.23 47.43
CA GLY A 224 14.60 -30.03 48.14
C GLY A 224 15.18 -31.18 48.99
N PRO A 225 14.35 -31.88 49.79
CA PRO A 225 12.88 -31.74 49.89
C PRO A 225 12.44 -30.46 50.61
N LEU A 226 11.37 -29.83 50.11
CA LEU A 226 10.64 -28.74 50.78
C LEU A 226 9.19 -29.20 51.04
N ALA A 227 8.73 -29.12 52.29
CA ALA A 227 7.35 -29.49 52.63
C ALA A 227 6.36 -28.41 52.14
N ILE A 228 5.30 -28.82 51.44
CA ILE A 228 4.26 -27.93 50.89
C ILE A 228 2.85 -28.50 51.11
N ASP A 229 1.83 -27.65 51.07
CA ASP A 229 0.41 -28.04 51.08
C ASP A 229 -0.31 -27.34 49.92
N LEU A 230 -0.65 -28.09 48.87
CA LEU A 230 -1.25 -27.60 47.62
C LEU A 230 -2.76 -27.90 47.50
N ALA A 231 -3.51 -27.90 48.62
CA ALA A 231 -4.96 -28.09 48.57
C ALA A 231 -5.70 -26.86 47.99
N ALA A 232 -6.60 -27.07 47.03
CA ALA A 232 -7.46 -26.01 46.48
C ALA A 232 -8.70 -25.77 47.37
N PRO A 233 -9.17 -24.52 47.57
CA PRO A 233 -10.48 -24.25 48.16
C PRO A 233 -11.61 -24.65 47.20
N GLU A 234 -12.63 -25.35 47.69
CA GLU A 234 -13.82 -25.71 46.92
C GLU A 234 -14.72 -24.51 46.59
N ASP A 235 -15.41 -24.61 45.45
CA ASP A 235 -16.52 -23.77 44.93
C ASP A 235 -16.20 -22.39 44.33
N ASN A 236 -15.77 -22.37 43.05
CA ASN A 236 -15.95 -21.20 42.19
C ASN A 236 -16.12 -21.55 40.69
N ARG A 237 -17.16 -22.33 40.33
CA ARG A 237 -17.47 -22.63 38.91
C ARG A 237 -17.71 -21.37 38.08
N THR A 238 -18.22 -20.30 38.68
CA THR A 238 -18.47 -19.01 38.02
C THR A 238 -17.18 -18.23 37.79
N GLY A 239 -16.25 -18.25 38.76
CA GLY A 239 -14.91 -17.68 38.60
C GLY A 239 -14.08 -18.41 37.56
N VAL A 240 -14.12 -19.75 37.54
CA VAL A 240 -13.43 -20.53 36.49
C VAL A 240 -13.97 -20.21 35.08
N LEU A 241 -15.26 -19.92 34.95
CA LEU A 241 -15.83 -19.46 33.67
C LEU A 241 -15.41 -18.02 33.33
N ALA A 242 -15.35 -17.12 34.32
CA ALA A 242 -14.89 -15.75 34.14
C ALA A 242 -13.39 -15.72 33.77
N ASP A 243 -12.55 -16.47 34.48
CA ASP A 243 -11.12 -16.60 34.22
C ASP A 243 -10.87 -17.20 32.82
N ARG A 244 -11.67 -18.20 32.40
CA ARG A 244 -11.61 -18.73 31.03
C ARG A 244 -12.06 -17.73 29.97
N LEU A 245 -13.05 -16.90 30.28
CA LEU A 245 -13.50 -15.82 29.39
C LEU A 245 -12.41 -14.75 29.26
N ASP A 246 -11.76 -14.40 30.36
CA ASP A 246 -10.64 -13.46 30.39
C ASP A 246 -9.40 -14.03 29.68
N GLU A 247 -9.10 -15.33 29.86
CA GLU A 247 -8.04 -16.04 29.14
C GLU A 247 -8.33 -16.10 27.63
N LEU A 248 -9.55 -16.44 27.22
CA LEU A 248 -9.96 -16.42 25.81
C LEU A 248 -9.93 -14.99 25.25
N ALA A 249 -10.32 -13.98 26.03
CA ALA A 249 -10.24 -12.57 25.63
C ALA A 249 -8.79 -12.10 25.49
N ALA A 250 -7.89 -12.55 26.37
CA ALA A 250 -6.45 -12.30 26.30
C ALA A 250 -5.84 -12.99 25.08
N ILE A 251 -6.14 -14.26 24.83
CA ILE A 251 -5.70 -14.99 23.62
C ILE A 251 -6.24 -14.29 22.36
N LEU A 252 -7.51 -13.89 22.33
CA LEU A 252 -8.07 -13.14 21.21
C LEU A 252 -7.40 -11.78 21.03
N LYS A 253 -7.03 -11.10 22.12
CA LYS A 253 -6.29 -9.83 22.10
C LYS A 253 -4.88 -10.05 21.54
N ASP A 254 -4.19 -11.10 21.96
CA ASP A 254 -2.85 -11.45 21.49
C ASP A 254 -2.87 -11.86 20.02
N ILE A 255 -3.83 -12.69 19.60
CA ILE A 255 -4.05 -13.03 18.18
C ILE A 255 -4.36 -11.78 17.37
N ARG A 256 -5.22 -10.88 17.86
CA ARG A 256 -5.53 -9.61 17.18
C ARG A 256 -4.35 -8.66 17.12
N ALA A 257 -3.43 -8.71 18.09
CA ALA A 257 -2.20 -7.92 18.09
C ALA A 257 -1.11 -8.53 17.19
N GLU A 258 -1.06 -9.85 17.07
CA GLU A 258 -0.06 -10.58 16.30
C GLU A 258 -0.46 -10.71 14.82
N MET A 259 -1.76 -10.77 14.49
CA MET A 259 -2.24 -10.85 13.10
C MET A 259 -1.76 -9.69 12.22
N PRO A 260 -1.83 -8.41 12.64
CA PRO A 260 -1.26 -7.30 11.87
C PRO A 260 0.26 -7.46 11.65
N ARG A 261 1.00 -7.93 12.66
CA ARG A 261 2.46 -8.17 12.54
C ARG A 261 2.77 -9.28 11.56
N GLN A 262 2.04 -10.39 11.62
CA GLN A 262 2.19 -11.48 10.66
C GLN A 262 1.80 -11.05 9.24
N ARG A 263 0.71 -10.29 9.09
CA ARG A 263 0.33 -9.70 7.79
C ARG A 263 1.44 -8.81 7.23
N LEU A 264 2.01 -7.93 8.05
CA LEU A 264 3.14 -7.08 7.66
C LEU A 264 4.38 -7.90 7.30
N SER A 265 4.66 -9.00 8.00
CA SER A 265 5.78 -9.89 7.65
C SER A 265 5.57 -10.64 6.33
N ALA A 266 4.32 -10.90 5.95
CA ALA A 266 3.95 -11.50 4.67
C ALA A 266 3.75 -10.46 3.55
N ALA A 267 3.67 -9.17 3.90
CA ALA A 267 3.45 -8.10 2.94
C ALA A 267 4.65 -7.96 2.01
N ARG A 268 4.38 -7.74 0.73
CA ARG A 268 5.41 -7.49 -0.29
C ARG A 268 5.47 -5.98 -0.53
N SER A 269 6.66 -5.42 -0.75
CA SER A 269 6.74 -4.07 -1.30
C SER A 269 6.31 -4.07 -2.77
N ILE A 270 5.97 -2.91 -3.32
CA ILE A 270 5.75 -2.76 -4.78
C ILE A 270 6.98 -3.26 -5.59
N ALA A 271 8.20 -3.06 -5.08
CA ALA A 271 9.41 -3.57 -5.73
C ALA A 271 9.46 -5.12 -5.76
N GLY A 272 8.81 -5.78 -4.81
CA GLY A 272 8.61 -7.23 -4.77
C GLY A 272 7.40 -7.72 -5.55
N TYR A 273 6.81 -6.91 -6.44
CA TYR A 273 5.56 -7.24 -7.11
C TYR A 273 5.63 -8.51 -7.97
N ALA A 274 6.77 -8.83 -8.61
CA ALA A 274 6.89 -10.07 -9.39
C ALA A 274 6.57 -11.32 -8.56
N ALA A 275 7.10 -11.40 -7.33
CA ALA A 275 6.82 -12.51 -6.41
C ALA A 275 5.36 -12.50 -5.94
N TYR A 276 4.82 -11.31 -5.63
CA TYR A 276 3.41 -11.15 -5.31
C TYR A 276 2.51 -11.65 -6.46
N PHE A 277 2.85 -11.29 -7.69
CA PHE A 277 2.13 -11.71 -8.88
C PHE A 277 2.16 -13.23 -9.04
N ASP A 278 3.33 -13.86 -8.91
CA ASP A 278 3.44 -15.32 -9.02
C ASP A 278 2.61 -16.04 -7.94
N GLU A 279 2.56 -15.50 -6.73
CA GLU A 279 1.76 -16.06 -5.63
C GLU A 279 0.24 -15.90 -5.84
N GLN A 280 -0.20 -14.73 -6.31
CA GLN A 280 -1.64 -14.40 -6.41
C GLN A 280 -2.24 -14.74 -7.79
N TYR A 281 -1.44 -14.62 -8.83
CA TYR A 281 -1.81 -14.68 -10.24
C TYR A 281 -0.96 -15.68 -11.04
N GLY A 282 -0.09 -16.48 -10.39
CA GLY A 282 0.62 -17.56 -11.07
C GLY A 282 -0.35 -18.56 -11.71
N ASP A 283 0.08 -19.16 -12.83
CA ASP A 283 -0.70 -20.17 -13.56
C ASP A 283 -0.60 -21.56 -12.90
N GLY A 284 -0.91 -21.62 -11.60
CA GLY A 284 -0.89 -22.85 -10.82
C GLY A 284 -1.96 -23.84 -11.29
N ALA A 285 -1.69 -25.15 -11.16
CA ALA A 285 -2.62 -26.21 -11.57
C ALA A 285 -4.02 -26.06 -10.95
N LEU A 286 -4.10 -25.65 -9.69
CA LEU A 286 -5.38 -25.40 -9.00
C LEU A 286 -6.19 -24.27 -9.62
N ARG A 287 -5.55 -23.18 -10.07
CA ARG A 287 -6.25 -22.07 -10.74
C ARG A 287 -6.84 -22.58 -12.05
N ARG A 288 -6.04 -23.27 -12.88
CA ARG A 288 -6.49 -23.83 -14.17
C ARG A 288 -7.67 -24.78 -14.05
N LEU A 289 -7.72 -25.58 -13.00
CA LEU A 289 -8.84 -26.49 -12.73
C LEU A 289 -10.15 -25.75 -12.38
N ARG A 290 -10.07 -24.59 -11.72
CA ARG A 290 -11.24 -23.83 -11.25
C ARG A 290 -11.86 -22.91 -12.30
N LEU A 291 -11.09 -22.44 -13.28
CA LEU A 291 -11.62 -21.48 -14.28
C LEU A 291 -12.78 -22.05 -15.12
N PRO A 292 -12.71 -23.31 -15.62
CA PRO A 292 -13.84 -23.89 -16.36
C PRO A 292 -15.11 -24.04 -15.52
N GLU A 293 -14.98 -24.40 -14.24
CA GLU A 293 -16.12 -24.50 -13.31
C GLU A 293 -16.77 -23.13 -13.06
N ARG A 294 -15.97 -22.09 -12.83
CA ARG A 294 -16.43 -20.70 -12.72
C ARG A 294 -17.17 -20.25 -13.98
N ALA A 295 -16.60 -20.50 -15.15
CA ALA A 295 -17.26 -20.19 -16.42
C ALA A 295 -18.56 -20.98 -16.62
N ALA A 296 -18.59 -22.25 -16.19
CA ALA A 296 -19.77 -23.11 -16.22
C ALA A 296 -20.92 -22.55 -15.37
N ALA A 297 -20.62 -21.97 -14.21
CA ALA A 297 -21.59 -21.40 -13.28
C ALA A 297 -22.27 -20.11 -13.77
N LEU A 298 -21.75 -19.47 -14.82
CA LEU A 298 -22.36 -18.25 -15.39
C LEU A 298 -23.67 -18.58 -16.12
N GLY A 299 -24.79 -18.12 -15.56
CA GLY A 299 -26.10 -18.26 -16.18
C GLY A 299 -26.26 -17.44 -17.47
N LYS A 300 -25.87 -16.16 -17.46
CA LYS A 300 -25.80 -15.31 -18.66
C LYS A 300 -24.37 -15.23 -19.14
N ARG A 301 -24.16 -15.43 -20.43
CA ARG A 301 -22.85 -15.36 -21.07
C ARG A 301 -22.83 -14.29 -22.17
N PRO A 302 -22.50 -13.03 -21.84
CA PRO A 302 -22.34 -12.00 -22.86
C PRO A 302 -21.21 -12.35 -23.82
N LEU A 303 -21.44 -12.18 -25.13
CA LEU A 303 -20.37 -12.21 -26.12
C LEU A 303 -19.54 -10.91 -25.99
N PHE A 304 -18.23 -11.05 -25.77
CA PHE A 304 -17.27 -9.94 -25.82
C PHE A 304 -16.65 -9.81 -27.21
N SER A 305 -16.67 -8.62 -27.78
CA SER A 305 -15.85 -8.28 -28.94
C SER A 305 -14.57 -7.61 -28.47
N VAL A 306 -13.43 -8.30 -28.59
CA VAL A 306 -12.13 -7.71 -28.30
C VAL A 306 -11.68 -6.93 -29.54
N VAL A 307 -11.51 -5.62 -29.44
CA VAL A 307 -11.00 -4.80 -30.55
C VAL A 307 -9.50 -4.61 -30.42
N MET A 308 -8.79 -4.82 -31.53
CA MET A 308 -7.34 -4.74 -31.60
C MET A 308 -6.90 -3.94 -32.84
N PRO A 309 -6.57 -2.64 -32.69
CA PRO A 309 -5.94 -1.86 -33.74
C PRO A 309 -4.48 -2.29 -33.90
N VAL A 310 -4.04 -2.60 -35.12
CA VAL A 310 -2.68 -3.07 -35.44
C VAL A 310 -1.95 -2.08 -36.35
N CYS A 311 -0.71 -1.71 -35.99
CA CYS A 311 0.18 -0.93 -36.86
C CYS A 311 1.66 -1.25 -36.57
N ASP A 312 2.29 -2.05 -37.44
CA ASP A 312 3.70 -2.47 -37.33
C ASP A 312 4.15 -3.06 -35.97
N PRO A 313 3.38 -3.95 -35.33
CA PRO A 313 3.88 -4.64 -34.13
C PRO A 313 5.09 -5.52 -34.45
N PRO A 314 5.98 -5.76 -33.47
CA PRO A 314 6.81 -6.95 -33.48
C PRO A 314 5.95 -8.22 -33.63
N LEU A 315 6.25 -9.08 -34.60
CA LEU A 315 5.41 -10.24 -34.96
C LEU A 315 5.09 -11.16 -33.77
N TRP A 316 6.09 -11.45 -32.94
CA TRP A 316 5.93 -12.32 -31.77
C TRP A 316 5.00 -11.70 -30.72
N MET A 317 4.99 -10.36 -30.59
CA MET A 317 4.09 -9.68 -29.66
C MET A 317 2.65 -9.77 -30.13
N LEU A 318 2.41 -9.53 -31.42
CA LEU A 318 1.08 -9.70 -32.02
C LEU A 318 0.58 -11.15 -31.88
N ALA A 319 1.44 -12.14 -32.12
CA ALA A 319 1.10 -13.54 -31.95
C ALA A 319 0.68 -13.87 -30.50
N GLU A 320 1.45 -13.40 -29.52
CA GLU A 320 1.10 -13.55 -28.09
C GLU A 320 -0.16 -12.77 -27.69
N ALA A 321 -0.41 -11.59 -28.26
CA ALA A 321 -1.61 -10.81 -27.99
C ALA A 321 -2.86 -11.58 -28.46
N ILE A 322 -2.82 -12.10 -29.69
CA ILE A 322 -3.88 -12.97 -30.25
C ILE A 322 -4.05 -14.23 -29.41
N GLU A 323 -2.96 -14.89 -29.03
CA GLU A 323 -3.01 -16.11 -28.22
C GLU A 323 -3.58 -15.85 -26.81
N SER A 324 -3.30 -14.69 -26.22
CA SER A 324 -3.88 -14.30 -24.92
C SER A 324 -5.41 -14.19 -24.95
N VAL A 325 -5.99 -13.86 -26.11
CA VAL A 325 -7.45 -13.88 -26.33
C VAL A 325 -7.92 -15.30 -26.61
N ARG A 326 -7.20 -16.05 -27.45
CA ARG A 326 -7.56 -17.44 -27.82
C ARG A 326 -7.63 -18.39 -26.62
N SER A 327 -6.73 -18.18 -25.66
CA SER A 327 -6.58 -18.99 -24.45
C SER A 327 -7.44 -18.53 -23.27
N GLN A 328 -8.33 -17.55 -23.44
CA GLN A 328 -9.24 -17.11 -22.39
C GLN A 328 -10.09 -18.27 -21.87
N ALA A 329 -10.20 -18.38 -20.54
CA ALA A 329 -11.05 -19.40 -19.91
C ALA A 329 -12.55 -19.19 -20.17
N TYR A 330 -12.94 -17.97 -20.53
CA TYR A 330 -14.29 -17.64 -20.97
C TYR A 330 -14.37 -17.78 -22.49
N GLY A 331 -15.27 -18.62 -23.00
CA GLY A 331 -15.31 -18.99 -24.42
C GLY A 331 -16.12 -18.06 -25.35
N GLU A 332 -17.00 -17.21 -24.81
CA GLU A 332 -17.87 -16.34 -25.59
C GLU A 332 -17.18 -15.02 -25.95
N TRP A 333 -16.27 -15.09 -26.91
CA TRP A 333 -15.58 -13.92 -27.45
C TRP A 333 -15.42 -13.98 -28.97
N GLU A 334 -15.23 -12.82 -29.57
CA GLU A 334 -14.67 -12.65 -30.92
C GLU A 334 -13.53 -11.64 -30.85
N LEU A 335 -12.54 -11.77 -31.74
CA LEU A 335 -11.40 -10.86 -31.85
C LEU A 335 -11.52 -10.09 -33.16
N CYS A 336 -11.69 -8.77 -33.06
CA CYS A 336 -11.87 -7.84 -34.17
C CYS A 336 -10.58 -7.05 -34.42
N ILE A 337 -9.81 -7.48 -35.42
CA ILE A 337 -8.51 -6.90 -35.77
C ILE A 337 -8.67 -5.90 -36.92
N ALA A 338 -8.11 -4.70 -36.77
CA ALA A 338 -7.97 -3.75 -37.88
C ALA A 338 -6.49 -3.42 -38.09
N ASP A 339 -5.95 -3.79 -39.25
CA ASP A 339 -4.59 -3.42 -39.66
C ASP A 339 -4.57 -2.04 -40.32
N ASP A 340 -3.76 -1.11 -39.81
CA ASP A 340 -3.63 0.26 -40.30
C ASP A 340 -2.50 0.42 -41.33
N ALA A 341 -2.46 -0.46 -42.32
CA ALA A 341 -1.38 -0.48 -43.31
C ALA A 341 0.01 -0.75 -42.72
N SER A 342 0.14 -1.88 -42.01
CA SER A 342 1.44 -2.38 -41.58
C SER A 342 2.37 -2.59 -42.79
N ARG A 343 3.63 -2.18 -42.64
CA ARG A 343 4.69 -2.21 -43.66
C ARG A 343 5.28 -3.60 -43.84
N ASP A 344 5.34 -4.37 -42.76
CA ASP A 344 5.80 -5.75 -42.81
C ASP A 344 4.65 -6.67 -43.24
N ASP A 345 4.76 -7.25 -44.43
CA ASP A 345 3.77 -8.19 -44.98
C ASP A 345 3.58 -9.42 -44.08
N ALA A 346 4.57 -9.78 -43.26
CA ALA A 346 4.46 -10.87 -42.30
C ALA A 346 3.39 -10.59 -41.22
N VAL A 347 3.16 -9.32 -40.84
CA VAL A 347 2.11 -8.93 -39.89
C VAL A 347 0.75 -9.28 -40.48
N ARG A 348 0.51 -8.85 -41.73
CA ARG A 348 -0.74 -9.12 -42.44
C ARG A 348 -0.94 -10.61 -42.71
N MET A 349 0.14 -11.32 -43.02
CA MET A 349 0.13 -12.77 -43.21
C MET A 349 -0.27 -13.49 -41.92
N LEU A 350 0.32 -13.14 -40.77
CA LEU A 350 -0.02 -13.69 -39.46
C LEU A 350 -1.51 -13.50 -39.14
N ILE A 351 -2.03 -12.28 -39.32
CA ILE A 351 -3.45 -11.98 -39.06
C ILE A 351 -4.35 -12.86 -39.94
N ARG A 352 -4.05 -13.03 -41.22
CA ARG A 352 -4.83 -13.89 -42.13
C ARG A 352 -4.76 -15.36 -41.71
N GLN A 353 -3.60 -15.83 -41.27
CA GLN A 353 -3.43 -17.21 -40.82
C GLN A 353 -4.23 -17.48 -39.54
N GLU A 354 -4.18 -16.58 -38.56
CA GLU A 354 -4.96 -16.73 -37.32
C GLU A 354 -6.47 -16.64 -37.59
N ALA A 355 -6.92 -15.72 -38.44
CA ALA A 355 -8.33 -15.64 -38.87
C ALA A 355 -8.82 -16.88 -39.63
N ALA A 356 -7.94 -17.57 -40.35
CA ALA A 356 -8.27 -18.84 -41.01
C ALA A 356 -8.30 -20.03 -40.03
N ARG A 357 -7.53 -19.94 -38.92
CA ARG A 357 -7.43 -20.99 -37.89
C ARG A 357 -8.58 -20.96 -36.90
N ASP A 358 -9.07 -19.77 -36.52
CA ASP A 358 -10.17 -19.61 -35.58
C ASP A 358 -11.22 -18.64 -36.15
N PRO A 359 -12.46 -19.12 -36.46
CA PRO A 359 -13.49 -18.30 -37.08
C PRO A 359 -14.01 -17.17 -36.18
N ARG A 360 -13.67 -17.17 -34.89
CA ARG A 360 -13.96 -16.05 -33.98
C ARG A 360 -13.03 -14.85 -34.20
N ILE A 361 -11.96 -15.01 -34.97
CA ILE A 361 -11.02 -13.94 -35.32
C ILE A 361 -11.44 -13.33 -36.66
N ARG A 362 -11.73 -12.04 -36.66
CA ARG A 362 -12.20 -11.28 -37.81
C ARG A 362 -11.25 -10.13 -38.06
N ALA A 363 -10.83 -9.95 -39.31
CA ALA A 363 -9.82 -8.97 -39.67
C ALA A 363 -10.25 -8.07 -40.84
N VAL A 364 -9.83 -6.81 -40.80
CA VAL A 364 -9.92 -5.85 -41.91
C VAL A 364 -8.58 -5.17 -42.12
N PHE A 365 -8.22 -4.93 -43.37
CA PHE A 365 -6.91 -4.38 -43.76
C PHE A 365 -7.08 -3.01 -44.41
N GLY A 366 -6.52 -1.98 -43.79
CA GLY A 366 -6.49 -0.62 -44.31
C GLY A 366 -5.54 -0.47 -45.50
N GLY A 367 -5.91 0.35 -46.48
CA GLY A 367 -5.03 0.69 -47.60
C GLY A 367 -3.96 1.73 -47.25
N THR A 368 -4.23 2.59 -46.28
CA THR A 368 -3.36 3.68 -45.82
C THR A 368 -3.49 3.84 -44.30
N ARG A 369 -2.44 4.38 -43.66
CA ARG A 369 -2.47 4.74 -42.24
C ARG A 369 -3.52 5.81 -41.97
N SER A 370 -4.34 5.58 -40.97
CA SER A 370 -5.42 6.46 -40.54
C SER A 370 -5.32 6.88 -39.07
N GLY A 371 -4.39 6.31 -38.29
CA GLY A 371 -4.18 6.64 -36.89
C GLY A 371 -5.00 5.78 -35.93
N VAL A 372 -4.63 5.81 -34.64
CA VAL A 372 -5.16 4.87 -33.64
C VAL A 372 -6.68 4.99 -33.45
N SER A 373 -7.23 6.19 -33.40
CA SER A 373 -8.68 6.41 -33.23
C SER A 373 -9.47 5.84 -34.42
N ALA A 374 -9.11 6.23 -35.65
CA ALA A 374 -9.79 5.76 -36.85
C ALA A 374 -9.66 4.24 -37.04
N ASN A 375 -8.48 3.69 -36.75
CA ASN A 375 -8.25 2.26 -36.87
C ASN A 375 -8.98 1.44 -35.79
N THR A 376 -9.07 1.95 -34.56
CA THR A 376 -9.89 1.36 -33.51
C THR A 376 -11.37 1.39 -33.90
N ASN A 377 -11.86 2.49 -34.46
CA ASN A 377 -13.23 2.57 -35.00
C ASN A 377 -13.47 1.59 -36.16
N ARG A 378 -12.46 1.33 -36.98
CA ARG A 378 -12.51 0.30 -38.02
C ARG A 378 -12.66 -1.10 -37.40
N ALA A 379 -11.92 -1.41 -36.34
CA ALA A 379 -12.11 -2.65 -35.58
C ALA A 379 -13.51 -2.71 -34.93
N LEU A 380 -14.00 -1.60 -34.37
CA LEU A 380 -15.34 -1.50 -33.81
C LEU A 380 -16.44 -1.84 -34.82
N SER A 381 -16.26 -1.50 -36.10
CA SER A 381 -17.23 -1.82 -37.16
C SER A 381 -17.43 -3.33 -37.38
N LEU A 382 -16.46 -4.16 -36.97
CA LEU A 382 -16.57 -5.61 -37.04
C LEU A 382 -17.40 -6.18 -35.88
N THR A 383 -17.48 -5.51 -34.74
CA THR A 383 -18.04 -6.06 -33.50
C THR A 383 -19.52 -6.48 -33.64
N ALA A 384 -19.85 -7.64 -33.07
CA ALA A 384 -21.17 -8.24 -32.95
C ALA A 384 -21.56 -8.55 -31.49
N GLY A 385 -20.58 -8.63 -30.59
CA GLY A 385 -20.75 -8.85 -29.16
C GLY A 385 -21.52 -7.75 -28.44
N SER A 386 -22.16 -8.11 -27.33
CA SER A 386 -22.91 -7.15 -26.49
C SER A 386 -22.00 -6.14 -25.79
N HIS A 387 -20.74 -6.51 -25.55
CA HIS A 387 -19.75 -5.70 -24.86
C HIS A 387 -18.46 -5.70 -25.67
N VAL A 388 -17.76 -4.57 -25.69
CA VAL A 388 -16.50 -4.38 -26.38
C VAL A 388 -15.38 -4.25 -25.36
N ALA A 389 -14.31 -5.01 -25.54
CA ALA A 389 -13.09 -4.94 -24.73
C ALA A 389 -11.93 -4.40 -25.59
N PHE A 390 -11.11 -3.50 -25.04
CA PHE A 390 -10.00 -2.89 -25.76
C PHE A 390 -8.68 -3.61 -25.45
N LEU A 391 -7.92 -3.98 -26.48
CA LEU A 391 -6.62 -4.63 -26.36
C LEU A 391 -5.64 -4.09 -27.39
N ASP A 392 -4.51 -3.59 -26.93
CA ASP A 392 -3.42 -3.19 -27.82
C ASP A 392 -2.69 -4.40 -28.39
N HIS A 393 -2.23 -4.26 -29.64
CA HIS A 393 -1.65 -5.36 -30.42
C HIS A 393 -0.33 -5.90 -29.85
N ASP A 394 0.30 -5.14 -28.95
CA ASP A 394 1.54 -5.46 -28.27
C ASP A 394 1.34 -5.74 -26.79
N ASP A 395 0.11 -6.01 -26.33
CA ASP A 395 -0.20 -6.33 -24.92
C ASP A 395 -0.87 -7.70 -24.75
N ARG A 396 -1.11 -8.09 -23.49
CA ARG A 396 -1.70 -9.39 -23.15
C ARG A 396 -2.83 -9.26 -22.14
N LEU A 397 -3.87 -10.06 -22.31
CA LEU A 397 -4.89 -10.25 -21.28
C LEU A 397 -4.48 -11.34 -20.28
N ALA A 398 -4.90 -11.19 -19.02
CA ALA A 398 -4.82 -12.28 -18.06
C ALA A 398 -5.72 -13.46 -18.50
N PRO A 399 -5.37 -14.73 -18.21
CA PRO A 399 -6.13 -15.89 -18.71
C PRO A 399 -7.62 -15.95 -18.33
N ASP A 400 -8.01 -15.29 -17.24
CA ASP A 400 -9.40 -15.18 -16.77
C ASP A 400 -9.97 -13.76 -16.86
N ALA A 401 -9.40 -12.89 -17.71
CA ALA A 401 -9.84 -11.50 -17.87
C ALA A 401 -11.31 -11.39 -18.25
N LEU A 402 -11.72 -12.03 -19.37
CA LEU A 402 -13.11 -11.97 -19.83
C LEU A 402 -14.07 -12.72 -18.88
N LEU A 403 -13.58 -13.74 -18.18
CA LEU A 403 -14.36 -14.46 -17.16
C LEU A 403 -14.70 -13.55 -15.98
N CYS A 404 -13.70 -12.84 -15.43
CA CYS A 404 -13.90 -11.91 -14.32
C CYS A 404 -14.86 -10.78 -14.71
N MET A 405 -14.75 -10.26 -15.93
CA MET A 405 -15.67 -9.24 -16.45
C MET A 405 -17.10 -9.79 -16.58
N ALA A 406 -17.27 -11.02 -17.07
CA ALA A 406 -18.58 -11.68 -17.15
C ALA A 406 -19.21 -11.93 -15.78
N GLU A 407 -18.41 -12.33 -14.79
CA GLU A 407 -18.86 -12.51 -13.40
C GLU A 407 -19.38 -11.21 -12.78
N GLU A 408 -18.71 -10.08 -13.03
CA GLU A 408 -19.21 -8.78 -12.57
C GLU A 408 -20.50 -8.36 -13.30
N LEU A 409 -20.59 -8.58 -14.61
CA LEU A 409 -21.81 -8.35 -15.39
C LEU A 409 -22.99 -9.25 -14.96
N ALA A 410 -22.70 -10.45 -14.46
CA ALA A 410 -23.71 -11.35 -13.91
C ALA A 410 -24.28 -10.84 -12.57
N LYS A 411 -23.48 -10.10 -11.78
CA LYS A 411 -23.94 -9.45 -10.54
C LYS A 411 -24.84 -8.25 -10.83
N ALA A 412 -24.46 -7.41 -11.80
CA ALA A 412 -25.28 -6.31 -12.27
C ALA A 412 -24.86 -5.88 -13.69
N PRO A 413 -25.81 -5.40 -14.53
CA PRO A 413 -25.55 -5.04 -15.92
C PRO A 413 -24.88 -3.67 -16.03
N TYR A 414 -23.66 -3.52 -15.51
CA TYR A 414 -22.90 -2.29 -15.61
C TYR A 414 -22.53 -2.01 -17.08
N PRO A 415 -22.84 -0.82 -17.62
CA PRO A 415 -22.53 -0.50 -19.02
C PRO A 415 -21.04 -0.26 -19.27
N VAL A 416 -20.24 0.01 -18.24
CA VAL A 416 -18.80 0.21 -18.34
C VAL A 416 -18.10 -0.50 -17.19
N LEU A 417 -17.06 -1.27 -17.50
CA LEU A 417 -16.19 -1.93 -16.53
C LEU A 417 -14.73 -1.60 -16.83
N TYR A 418 -13.91 -1.50 -15.79
CA TYR A 418 -12.46 -1.44 -15.93
C TYR A 418 -11.74 -2.25 -14.87
N SER A 419 -10.53 -2.72 -15.16
CA SER A 419 -9.71 -3.52 -14.24
C SER A 419 -8.46 -2.81 -13.76
N ASP A 420 -7.76 -3.42 -12.81
CA ASP A 420 -6.35 -3.11 -12.56
C ASP A 420 -5.49 -3.68 -13.70
N GLU A 421 -4.27 -3.14 -13.81
CA GLU A 421 -3.29 -3.50 -14.84
C GLU A 421 -1.88 -3.53 -14.22
N ASP A 422 -0.94 -4.16 -14.91
CA ASP A 422 0.47 -4.10 -14.58
C ASP A 422 1.32 -4.06 -15.86
N ARG A 423 2.65 -4.15 -15.69
CA ARG A 423 3.59 -4.15 -16.81
C ARG A 423 4.41 -5.43 -16.85
N ILE A 424 4.68 -5.92 -18.05
CA ILE A 424 5.66 -6.96 -18.33
C ILE A 424 6.93 -6.30 -18.85
N GLY A 425 8.04 -6.50 -18.14
CA GLY A 425 9.34 -6.02 -18.57
C GLY A 425 9.95 -6.86 -19.71
N PRO A 426 11.05 -6.40 -20.33
CA PRO A 426 11.76 -7.16 -21.37
C PRO A 426 12.29 -8.53 -20.91
N ASP A 427 12.43 -8.74 -19.59
CA ASP A 427 12.80 -10.01 -18.96
C ASP A 427 11.61 -10.96 -18.76
N GLY A 428 10.41 -10.57 -19.21
CA GLY A 428 9.18 -11.32 -19.03
C GLY A 428 8.56 -11.23 -17.63
N ARG A 429 9.16 -10.47 -16.70
CA ARG A 429 8.65 -10.35 -15.32
C ARG A 429 7.63 -9.23 -15.18
N HIS A 430 6.61 -9.50 -14.37
CA HIS A 430 5.59 -8.54 -13.97
C HIS A 430 6.17 -7.49 -13.01
N ARG A 431 5.84 -6.22 -13.24
CA ARG A 431 6.32 -5.04 -12.50
C ARG A 431 5.28 -3.90 -12.55
N ASP A 432 5.54 -2.84 -11.79
CA ASP A 432 4.79 -1.58 -11.82
C ASP A 432 3.26 -1.74 -11.80
N PRO A 433 2.69 -2.39 -10.77
CA PRO A 433 1.25 -2.60 -10.69
C PRO A 433 0.51 -1.27 -10.58
N VAL A 434 -0.61 -1.18 -11.29
CA VAL A 434 -1.52 -0.04 -11.29
C VAL A 434 -2.83 -0.45 -10.63
N PHE A 435 -2.82 -0.46 -9.29
CA PHE A 435 -3.99 -0.73 -8.46
C PHE A 435 -4.89 0.51 -8.37
N LYS A 436 -6.04 0.47 -9.01
CA LYS A 436 -6.95 1.61 -9.16
C LYS A 436 -7.98 1.64 -8.02
N PRO A 437 -8.48 2.82 -7.61
CA PRO A 437 -9.65 2.90 -6.75
C PRO A 437 -10.92 2.48 -7.52
N ASP A 438 -12.03 2.30 -6.80
CA ASP A 438 -13.37 2.35 -7.41
C ASP A 438 -13.56 3.70 -8.16
N PHE A 439 -14.54 3.78 -9.05
CA PHE A 439 -14.65 4.90 -9.98
C PHE A 439 -14.79 6.26 -9.28
N ASP A 440 -13.82 7.15 -9.52
CA ASP A 440 -13.73 8.50 -9.00
C ASP A 440 -13.75 9.52 -10.15
N PRO A 441 -14.91 10.16 -10.39
CA PRO A 441 -15.03 11.22 -11.39
C PRO A 441 -14.12 12.42 -11.12
N GLU A 442 -13.73 12.65 -9.87
CA GLU A 442 -12.86 13.77 -9.52
C GLU A 442 -11.43 13.52 -10.00
N LEU A 443 -10.87 12.37 -9.63
CA LEU A 443 -9.54 11.98 -10.09
C LEU A 443 -9.47 11.87 -11.63
N LEU A 444 -10.54 11.38 -12.27
CA LEU A 444 -10.61 11.27 -13.73
C LEU A 444 -10.45 12.62 -14.42
N GLN A 445 -10.89 13.73 -13.83
CA GLN A 445 -10.73 15.05 -14.45
C GLN A 445 -9.27 15.51 -14.49
N SER A 446 -8.42 14.97 -13.62
CA SER A 446 -6.99 15.27 -13.60
C SER A 446 -6.16 14.30 -14.42
N ILE A 447 -6.50 13.01 -14.42
CA ILE A 447 -5.74 11.96 -15.10
C ILE A 447 -6.65 10.83 -15.58
N ASN A 448 -6.34 10.24 -16.73
CA ASN A 448 -6.94 8.98 -17.14
C ASN A 448 -6.31 7.81 -16.36
N TYR A 449 -6.85 7.49 -15.19
CA TYR A 449 -6.41 6.34 -14.41
C TYR A 449 -7.17 5.04 -14.75
N VAL A 450 -8.23 5.13 -15.57
CA VAL A 450 -9.08 3.98 -15.94
C VAL A 450 -8.34 3.05 -16.89
N CYS A 451 -7.73 3.59 -17.96
CA CYS A 451 -6.90 2.89 -18.94
C CYS A 451 -7.43 1.49 -19.31
N HIS A 452 -6.67 0.43 -19.04
CA HIS A 452 -6.96 -0.94 -19.46
C HIS A 452 -7.18 -1.88 -18.25
N LEU A 453 -7.88 -3.00 -18.37
CA LEU A 453 -8.76 -3.39 -19.46
C LEU A 453 -10.07 -2.61 -19.35
N LEU A 454 -10.42 -1.81 -20.35
CA LEU A 454 -11.73 -1.16 -20.45
C LEU A 454 -12.70 -2.07 -21.21
N VAL A 455 -13.91 -2.26 -20.66
CA VAL A 455 -15.02 -2.97 -21.28
C VAL A 455 -16.25 -2.07 -21.29
N VAL A 456 -16.89 -1.91 -22.46
CA VAL A 456 -18.02 -1.00 -22.65
C VAL A 456 -19.16 -1.74 -23.34
N GLU A 457 -20.40 -1.52 -22.91
CA GLU A 457 -21.59 -1.97 -23.63
C GLU A 457 -21.53 -1.44 -25.07
N ARG A 458 -21.58 -2.34 -26.05
CA ARG A 458 -21.40 -1.99 -27.46
C ARG A 458 -22.38 -0.92 -27.92
N ARG A 459 -23.65 -1.04 -27.50
CA ARG A 459 -24.69 -0.06 -27.84
C ARG A 459 -24.30 1.34 -27.37
N LEU A 460 -23.90 1.47 -26.10
CA LEU A 460 -23.46 2.75 -25.53
C LEU A 460 -22.24 3.30 -26.28
N LEU A 461 -21.25 2.45 -26.59
CA LEU A 461 -20.04 2.86 -27.29
C LEU A 461 -20.35 3.42 -28.70
N LEU A 462 -21.26 2.77 -29.43
CA LEU A 462 -21.73 3.23 -30.74
C LEU A 462 -22.53 4.53 -30.65
N GLU A 463 -23.43 4.65 -29.66
CA GLU A 463 -24.19 5.89 -29.41
C GLU A 463 -23.29 7.06 -28.99
N THR A 464 -22.11 6.77 -28.43
CA THR A 464 -21.10 7.76 -28.03
C THR A 464 -20.15 8.12 -29.19
N GLY A 465 -20.24 7.40 -30.31
CA GLY A 465 -19.46 7.67 -31.53
C GLY A 465 -18.05 7.09 -31.55
N GLY A 466 -17.73 6.13 -30.66
CA GLY A 466 -16.40 5.52 -30.58
C GLY A 466 -15.29 6.50 -30.17
N LEU A 467 -14.08 6.31 -30.70
CA LEU A 467 -12.91 7.16 -30.46
C LEU A 467 -12.92 8.34 -31.43
N ARG A 468 -12.62 9.56 -30.95
CA ARG A 468 -12.56 10.74 -31.82
C ARG A 468 -11.19 10.86 -32.48
N GLU A 469 -11.19 11.09 -33.79
CA GLU A 469 -9.99 11.45 -34.56
C GLU A 469 -9.52 12.86 -34.17
N GLY A 470 -8.20 13.06 -34.15
CA GLY A 470 -7.57 14.31 -33.73
C GLY A 470 -7.30 14.40 -32.23
N HIS A 471 -7.58 13.34 -31.45
CA HIS A 471 -7.32 13.21 -30.01
C HIS A 471 -6.25 12.17 -29.68
N GLU A 472 -5.41 11.83 -30.65
CA GLU A 472 -4.35 10.83 -30.49
C GLU A 472 -3.39 11.18 -29.34
N GLY A 473 -3.06 10.17 -28.53
CA GLY A 473 -2.32 10.30 -27.26
C GLY A 473 -3.20 10.51 -26.03
N VAL A 474 -4.46 10.94 -26.18
CA VAL A 474 -5.42 11.17 -25.08
C VAL A 474 -6.83 10.65 -25.41
N GLN A 475 -6.97 9.86 -26.46
CA GLN A 475 -8.25 9.40 -27.00
C GLN A 475 -9.05 8.55 -26.00
N ASP A 476 -8.35 7.80 -25.15
CA ASP A 476 -8.99 6.95 -24.13
C ASP A 476 -9.57 7.80 -23.00
N HIS A 477 -8.88 8.87 -22.63
CA HIS A 477 -9.39 9.82 -21.63
C HIS A 477 -10.64 10.52 -22.14
N ASP A 478 -10.62 10.96 -23.39
CA ASP A 478 -11.79 11.52 -24.05
C ASP A 478 -12.98 10.56 -24.03
N LEU A 479 -12.75 9.30 -24.39
CA LEU A 479 -13.80 8.28 -24.40
C LEU A 479 -14.40 8.09 -23.01
N VAL A 480 -13.58 7.88 -21.98
CA VAL A 480 -14.06 7.64 -20.62
C VAL A 480 -14.83 8.85 -20.07
N LEU A 481 -14.39 10.08 -20.35
CA LEU A 481 -15.14 11.29 -19.98
C LEU A 481 -16.52 11.35 -20.66
N ARG A 482 -16.61 11.01 -21.96
CA ARG A 482 -17.90 10.94 -22.66
C ARG A 482 -18.79 9.81 -22.17
N LEU A 483 -18.22 8.66 -21.79
CA LEU A 483 -18.98 7.58 -21.18
C LEU A 483 -19.54 8.02 -19.82
N LEU A 484 -18.74 8.67 -18.98
CA LEU A 484 -19.18 9.27 -17.72
C LEU A 484 -20.36 10.23 -17.92
N GLU A 485 -20.31 11.10 -18.93
CA GLU A 485 -21.41 12.01 -19.27
C GLU A 485 -22.73 11.27 -19.60
N ARG A 486 -22.66 10.06 -20.15
CA ARG A 486 -23.82 9.27 -20.58
C ARG A 486 -24.41 8.39 -19.49
N VAL A 487 -23.58 7.78 -18.64
CA VAL A 487 -24.04 6.78 -17.65
C VAL A 487 -23.90 7.22 -16.20
N GLY A 488 -23.19 8.33 -15.95
CA GLY A 488 -22.85 8.77 -14.60
C GLY A 488 -21.88 7.81 -13.89
N ALA A 489 -21.37 8.22 -12.73
CA ALA A 489 -20.39 7.43 -11.97
C ALA A 489 -20.90 6.03 -11.59
N ALA A 490 -22.20 5.89 -11.29
CA ALA A 490 -22.81 4.63 -10.91
C ALA A 490 -22.87 3.59 -12.05
N GLY A 491 -22.74 4.04 -13.31
CA GLY A 491 -22.68 3.15 -14.47
C GLY A 491 -21.29 2.59 -14.76
N ILE A 492 -20.26 3.03 -14.04
CA ILE A 492 -18.87 2.63 -14.28
C ILE A 492 -18.37 1.80 -13.09
N ARG A 493 -17.95 0.57 -13.37
CA ARG A 493 -17.59 -0.42 -12.35
C ARG A 493 -16.12 -0.80 -12.42
N HIS A 494 -15.43 -0.69 -11.29
CA HIS A 494 -14.09 -1.24 -11.13
C HIS A 494 -14.14 -2.74 -10.79
N VAL A 495 -13.25 -3.50 -11.40
CA VAL A 495 -12.94 -4.90 -11.08
C VAL A 495 -11.52 -4.92 -10.51
N PRO A 496 -11.34 -5.00 -9.17
CA PRO A 496 -10.04 -4.86 -8.51
C PRO A 496 -9.20 -6.13 -8.66
N ARG A 497 -8.79 -6.41 -9.90
CA ARG A 497 -8.00 -7.56 -10.35
C ARG A 497 -7.10 -7.10 -11.49
N VAL A 498 -5.87 -7.60 -11.50
CA VAL A 498 -4.93 -7.37 -12.60
C VAL A 498 -5.34 -8.25 -13.78
N LEU A 499 -6.04 -7.68 -14.76
CA LEU A 499 -6.59 -8.41 -15.91
C LEU A 499 -5.95 -8.01 -17.25
N TYR A 500 -5.08 -7.02 -17.22
CA TYR A 500 -4.37 -6.48 -18.38
C TYR A 500 -2.87 -6.36 -18.07
N HIS A 501 -2.04 -6.75 -19.03
CA HIS A 501 -0.59 -6.75 -18.89
C HIS A 501 0.04 -5.95 -20.04
N TRP A 502 0.54 -4.77 -19.72
CA TRP A 502 1.20 -3.88 -20.67
C TRP A 502 2.65 -4.30 -20.89
N ARG A 503 3.06 -4.66 -22.12
CA ARG A 503 4.47 -4.99 -22.41
C ARG A 503 5.28 -3.73 -22.69
N ILE A 504 6.33 -3.53 -21.89
CA ILE A 504 7.28 -2.44 -22.09
C ILE A 504 8.16 -2.81 -23.30
N ASN A 505 8.09 -2.05 -24.39
CA ASN A 505 8.97 -2.25 -25.54
C ASN A 505 9.60 -0.93 -26.07
N PRO A 506 10.84 -0.97 -26.58
CA PRO A 506 11.52 0.24 -27.08
C PRO A 506 10.83 0.88 -28.28
N SER A 507 10.03 0.09 -29.02
CA SER A 507 9.23 0.52 -30.16
C SER A 507 7.83 1.01 -29.78
N SER A 508 7.46 1.02 -28.49
CA SER A 508 6.11 1.33 -28.04
C SER A 508 5.77 2.75 -28.49
N LEU A 509 4.77 2.86 -29.36
CA LEU A 509 4.30 4.13 -29.93
C LEU A 509 3.69 5.06 -28.86
N SER A 510 3.48 4.57 -27.64
CA SER A 510 3.05 5.34 -26.47
C SER A 510 4.01 6.47 -26.08
N GLY A 511 5.23 6.50 -26.64
CA GLY A 511 6.19 7.61 -26.52
C GLY A 511 6.31 8.53 -27.74
N GLY A 512 5.46 8.39 -28.78
CA GLY A 512 5.62 9.13 -30.03
C GLY A 512 5.19 10.60 -29.99
N GLY A 513 4.38 10.99 -28.99
CA GLY A 513 3.96 12.38 -28.79
C GLY A 513 4.94 13.14 -27.90
N SER A 514 5.25 14.40 -28.24
CA SER A 514 5.98 15.25 -27.29
C SER A 514 5.16 15.41 -26.00
N PRO A 515 5.79 15.49 -24.82
CA PRO A 515 5.08 15.74 -23.56
C PRO A 515 4.12 16.94 -23.64
N ASP A 516 4.51 17.98 -24.38
CA ASP A 516 3.68 19.16 -24.63
C ASP A 516 2.40 18.85 -25.41
N ALA A 517 2.46 17.96 -26.40
CA ALA A 517 1.29 17.54 -27.17
C ALA A 517 0.30 16.75 -26.31
N ILE A 518 0.81 15.85 -25.46
CA ILE A 518 -0.02 15.08 -24.51
C ILE A 518 -0.72 16.02 -23.52
N LEU A 519 0.05 16.94 -22.91
CA LEU A 519 -0.50 17.94 -21.97
C LEU A 519 -1.54 18.84 -22.62
N ALA A 520 -1.31 19.32 -23.84
CA ALA A 520 -2.28 20.12 -24.59
C ALA A 520 -3.53 19.30 -24.98
N GLY A 521 -3.35 18.04 -25.35
CA GLY A 521 -4.44 17.09 -25.59
C GLY A 521 -5.31 16.89 -24.35
N LEU A 522 -4.67 16.67 -23.20
CA LEU A 522 -5.31 16.47 -21.91
C LEU A 522 -6.13 17.69 -21.48
N GLU A 523 -5.54 18.89 -21.54
CA GLU A 523 -6.26 20.14 -21.28
C GLU A 523 -7.49 20.27 -22.19
N ARG A 524 -7.34 19.96 -23.48
CA ARG A 524 -8.43 20.03 -24.45
C ARG A 524 -9.58 19.08 -24.10
N VAL A 525 -9.32 17.80 -23.84
CA VAL A 525 -10.40 16.81 -23.61
C VAL A 525 -11.16 17.09 -22.32
N VAL A 526 -10.47 17.49 -21.25
CA VAL A 526 -11.10 17.84 -19.97
C VAL A 526 -11.88 19.16 -20.11
N ARG A 527 -11.36 20.14 -20.85
CA ARG A 527 -12.11 21.38 -21.15
C ARG A 527 -13.38 21.11 -21.94
N GLU A 528 -13.31 20.27 -22.97
CA GLU A 528 -14.47 19.91 -23.77
C GLU A 528 -15.52 19.13 -22.93
N HIS A 529 -15.08 18.29 -21.99
CA HIS A 529 -15.98 17.66 -21.01
C HIS A 529 -16.75 18.71 -20.19
N HIS A 530 -16.05 19.70 -19.61
CA HIS A 530 -16.72 20.77 -18.86
C HIS A 530 -17.67 21.61 -19.73
N GLN A 531 -17.33 21.86 -20.99
CA GLN A 531 -18.22 22.55 -21.93
C GLN A 531 -19.52 21.75 -22.17
N ARG A 532 -19.43 20.43 -22.37
CA ARG A 532 -20.61 19.56 -22.54
C ARG A 532 -21.45 19.48 -21.27
N MET A 533 -20.82 19.49 -20.10
CA MET A 533 -21.51 19.51 -18.80
C MET A 533 -22.04 20.90 -18.39
N GLY A 534 -21.82 21.94 -19.21
CA GLY A 534 -22.25 23.32 -18.90
C GLY A 534 -21.50 23.97 -17.72
N SER A 535 -20.34 23.43 -17.34
CA SER A 535 -19.52 23.95 -16.26
C SER A 535 -18.73 25.18 -16.70
N ARG A 536 -18.58 26.15 -15.79
CA ARG A 536 -17.74 27.34 -15.98
C ARG A 536 -16.30 27.15 -15.49
N ALA A 537 -15.90 25.91 -15.20
CA ALA A 537 -14.55 25.62 -14.76
C ALA A 537 -13.52 25.97 -15.85
N THR A 538 -12.38 26.50 -15.43
CA THR A 538 -11.20 26.67 -16.29
C THR A 538 -10.30 25.47 -16.12
N VAL A 539 -9.80 24.94 -17.23
CA VAL A 539 -8.89 23.78 -17.25
C VAL A 539 -7.56 24.23 -17.79
N VAL A 540 -6.48 23.81 -17.13
CA VAL A 540 -5.11 24.05 -17.57
C VAL A 540 -4.29 22.77 -17.46
N ALA A 541 -3.39 22.53 -18.40
CA ALA A 541 -2.36 21.51 -18.23
C ALA A 541 -1.47 21.85 -17.02
N ASP A 542 -1.32 20.92 -16.07
CA ASP A 542 -0.53 21.14 -14.86
C ASP A 542 0.95 20.79 -15.09
N ARG A 543 1.63 21.69 -15.80
CA ARG A 543 3.06 21.58 -16.13
C ARG A 543 3.96 21.58 -14.90
N GLU A 544 3.55 22.25 -13.83
CA GLU A 544 4.33 22.31 -12.59
C GLU A 544 4.31 20.95 -11.89
N THR A 545 3.12 20.36 -11.74
CA THR A 545 3.00 19.02 -11.16
C THR A 545 3.66 17.97 -12.05
N HIS A 546 3.54 18.07 -13.38
CA HIS A 546 4.27 17.20 -14.31
C HIS A 546 5.78 17.21 -14.07
N ALA A 547 6.39 18.40 -13.97
CA ALA A 547 7.83 18.53 -13.74
C ALA A 547 8.26 18.00 -12.37
N ARG A 548 7.53 18.32 -11.29
CA ARG A 548 7.90 17.90 -9.92
C ARG A 548 7.69 16.42 -9.65
N SER A 549 6.70 15.81 -10.29
CA SER A 549 6.34 14.39 -10.10
C SER A 549 7.21 13.43 -10.92
N GLY A 550 8.15 13.94 -11.72
CA GLY A 550 8.97 13.13 -12.62
C GLY A 550 8.22 12.64 -13.85
N GLY A 551 7.17 13.35 -14.30
CA GLY A 551 6.52 13.09 -15.58
C GLY A 551 5.03 12.76 -15.53
N LEU A 552 4.30 13.03 -14.43
CA LEU A 552 2.85 12.79 -14.36
C LEU A 552 2.10 13.72 -15.32
N PHE A 553 1.47 13.17 -16.35
CA PHE A 553 0.59 13.93 -17.22
C PHE A 553 -0.74 14.20 -16.52
N CYS A 554 -0.99 15.46 -16.17
CA CYS A 554 -2.19 15.84 -15.43
C CYS A 554 -2.74 17.22 -15.83
N ALA A 555 -4.06 17.38 -15.66
CA ALA A 555 -4.75 18.66 -15.79
C ALA A 555 -5.21 19.14 -14.41
N ARG A 556 -5.23 20.47 -14.26
CA ARG A 556 -5.84 21.15 -13.12
C ARG A 556 -7.13 21.81 -13.55
N VAL A 557 -8.21 21.43 -12.89
CA VAL A 557 -9.52 22.07 -13.02
C VAL A 557 -9.67 23.12 -11.92
N ARG A 558 -10.05 24.34 -12.28
CA ARG A 558 -10.32 25.42 -11.33
C ARG A 558 -11.76 25.88 -11.49
N TYR A 559 -12.52 25.79 -10.40
CA TYR A 559 -13.92 26.19 -10.37
C TYR A 559 -14.02 27.67 -9.95
N PRO A 560 -14.92 28.46 -10.57
CA PRO A 560 -15.18 29.81 -10.10
C PRO A 560 -15.88 29.77 -8.74
N LEU A 561 -15.58 30.75 -7.90
CA LEU A 561 -16.36 30.96 -6.68
C LEU A 561 -17.81 31.38 -7.03
N PRO A 562 -18.79 31.03 -6.19
CA PRO A 562 -20.12 31.62 -6.26
C PRO A 562 -20.04 33.15 -6.20
N ALA A 563 -21.00 33.82 -6.82
CA ALA A 563 -21.14 35.27 -6.79
C ALA A 563 -22.54 35.65 -6.27
N PRO A 564 -22.67 36.26 -5.08
CA PRO A 564 -21.59 36.58 -4.14
C PRO A 564 -20.93 35.33 -3.54
N ALA A 565 -19.69 35.46 -3.10
CA ALA A 565 -18.98 34.38 -2.41
C ALA A 565 -19.65 34.12 -1.04
N PRO A 566 -19.89 32.84 -0.66
CA PRO A 566 -20.56 32.54 0.61
C PRO A 566 -19.69 32.92 1.80
N LYS A 567 -20.31 33.41 2.86
CA LYS A 567 -19.59 33.67 4.11
C LYS A 567 -19.14 32.34 4.74
N VAL A 568 -17.86 32.26 5.12
CA VAL A 568 -17.32 31.10 5.85
C VAL A 568 -17.15 31.42 7.34
N SER A 569 -17.65 30.58 8.23
CA SER A 569 -17.29 30.62 9.66
C SER A 569 -16.21 29.59 9.95
N ILE A 570 -15.01 30.05 10.30
CA ILE A 570 -13.89 29.20 10.71
C ILE A 570 -14.00 28.99 12.22
N VAL A 571 -14.32 27.77 12.63
CA VAL A 571 -14.50 27.36 14.03
C VAL A 571 -13.20 26.79 14.56
N ILE A 572 -12.67 27.41 15.62
CA ILE A 572 -11.40 27.01 16.24
C ILE A 572 -11.65 26.73 17.72
N PRO A 573 -11.83 25.48 18.15
CA PRO A 573 -11.88 25.14 19.57
C PRO A 573 -10.49 25.20 20.19
N THR A 574 -10.39 25.75 21.39
CA THR A 574 -9.13 25.82 22.13
C THR A 574 -9.35 25.70 23.63
N LYS A 575 -8.34 25.17 24.32
CA LYS A 575 -8.18 25.27 25.77
C LYS A 575 -6.73 25.65 26.02
N ASP A 576 -6.52 26.79 26.66
CA ASP A 576 -5.21 27.40 26.83
C ASP A 576 -4.49 27.64 25.49
N ALA A 577 -3.17 27.43 25.44
CA ALA A 577 -2.35 27.48 24.23
C ALA A 577 -2.38 28.84 23.49
N ALA A 578 -2.32 29.94 24.23
CA ALA A 578 -2.32 31.30 23.68
C ALA A 578 -1.34 31.49 22.50
N ASP A 579 -0.12 30.94 22.60
CA ASP A 579 0.88 31.06 21.53
C ASP A 579 0.47 30.32 20.24
N LEU A 580 -0.10 29.11 20.35
CA LEU A 580 -0.58 28.35 19.19
C LEU A 580 -1.78 29.02 18.53
N VAL A 581 -2.77 29.43 19.34
CA VAL A 581 -3.93 30.17 18.86
C VAL A 581 -3.51 31.48 18.19
N GLY A 582 -2.54 32.19 18.77
CA GLY A 582 -1.98 33.41 18.22
C GLY A 582 -1.37 33.19 16.84
N ASN A 583 -0.54 32.15 16.69
CA ASN A 583 0.05 31.79 15.40
C ASN A 583 -1.00 31.38 14.37
N CYS A 584 -2.00 30.58 14.78
CA CYS A 584 -3.08 30.12 13.92
C CYS A 584 -3.92 31.31 13.40
N VAL A 585 -4.49 32.10 14.32
CA VAL A 585 -5.36 33.24 13.99
C VAL A 585 -4.59 34.28 13.18
N SER A 586 -3.37 34.63 13.59
CA SER A 586 -2.53 35.58 12.84
C SER A 586 -2.23 35.08 11.43
N SER A 587 -1.90 33.80 11.27
CA SER A 587 -1.67 33.21 9.94
C SER A 587 -2.92 33.24 9.07
N ILE A 588 -4.12 33.01 9.62
CA ILE A 588 -5.37 33.09 8.86
C ILE A 588 -5.63 34.53 8.43
N LEU A 589 -5.57 35.48 9.37
CA LEU A 589 -5.88 36.90 9.12
C LEU A 589 -4.94 37.56 8.12
N SER A 590 -3.65 37.17 8.13
CA SER A 590 -2.61 37.78 7.30
C SER A 590 -2.42 37.11 5.94
N LYS A 591 -2.69 35.81 5.80
CA LYS A 591 -2.40 35.06 4.56
C LYS A 591 -3.64 34.68 3.75
N THR A 592 -4.81 34.54 4.36
CA THR A 592 -6.00 34.05 3.65
C THR A 592 -6.53 35.10 2.68
N SER A 593 -6.62 34.75 1.40
CA SER A 593 -7.11 35.66 0.33
C SER A 593 -8.63 35.61 0.13
N TYR A 594 -9.32 34.64 0.72
CA TYR A 594 -10.77 34.52 0.62
C TYR A 594 -11.47 35.73 1.27
N PRO A 595 -12.46 36.35 0.60
CA PRO A 595 -12.89 37.70 0.96
C PRO A 595 -13.86 37.78 2.15
N ASP A 596 -14.74 36.79 2.36
CA ASP A 596 -15.78 36.87 3.40
C ASP A 596 -15.72 35.67 4.35
N TYR A 597 -14.99 35.86 5.45
CA TYR A 597 -14.95 34.89 6.54
C TYR A 597 -15.02 35.58 7.91
N GLU A 598 -15.41 34.80 8.91
CA GLU A 598 -15.21 35.11 10.32
C GLU A 598 -14.46 33.96 11.00
N ILE A 599 -13.80 34.25 12.12
CA ILE A 599 -13.16 33.28 13.00
C ILE A 599 -13.99 33.24 14.28
N VAL A 600 -14.53 32.07 14.62
CA VAL A 600 -15.22 31.78 15.87
C VAL A 600 -14.26 30.96 16.73
N LEU A 601 -13.54 31.65 17.61
CA LEU A 601 -12.65 31.03 18.60
C LEU A 601 -13.49 30.56 19.79
N VAL A 602 -13.45 29.28 20.10
CA VAL A 602 -14.24 28.66 21.18
C VAL A 602 -13.31 28.33 22.34
N ASP A 603 -13.38 29.14 23.39
CA ASP A 603 -12.62 28.98 24.63
C ASP A 603 -13.31 27.93 25.52
N HIS A 604 -12.69 26.75 25.64
CA HIS A 604 -13.16 25.62 26.44
C HIS A 604 -12.56 25.63 27.85
N ASP A 605 -13.05 26.55 28.67
CA ASP A 605 -12.62 26.69 30.07
C ASP A 605 -11.08 26.75 30.20
N SER A 606 -10.43 27.66 29.47
CA SER A 606 -8.99 27.90 29.61
C SER A 606 -8.64 28.23 31.06
N ALA A 607 -7.62 27.56 31.59
CA ALA A 607 -7.14 27.70 32.95
C ALA A 607 -5.89 28.60 33.06
N ASP A 608 -5.09 28.73 32.00
CA ASP A 608 -3.96 29.65 31.92
C ASP A 608 -4.48 31.10 31.99
N PRO A 609 -4.09 31.88 33.02
CA PRO A 609 -4.52 33.26 33.18
C PRO A 609 -4.20 34.18 32.00
N ARG A 610 -3.25 33.80 31.13
CA ARG A 610 -2.88 34.56 29.92
C ARG A 610 -3.89 34.36 28.79
N SER A 611 -4.59 33.23 28.74
CA SER A 611 -5.41 32.82 27.60
C SER A 611 -6.57 33.77 27.36
N ARG A 612 -7.38 34.03 28.40
CA ARG A 612 -8.56 34.87 28.24
C ARG A 612 -8.23 36.32 27.84
N PRO A 613 -7.30 37.04 28.52
CA PRO A 613 -6.88 38.37 28.08
C PRO A 613 -6.31 38.38 26.65
N PHE A 614 -5.59 37.32 26.26
CA PHE A 614 -5.04 37.19 24.92
C PHE A 614 -6.13 37.01 23.86
N PHE A 615 -7.10 36.13 24.09
CA PHE A 615 -8.23 35.91 23.19
C PHE A 615 -9.12 37.15 23.05
N ASP A 616 -9.39 37.85 24.15
CA ASP A 616 -10.12 39.13 24.12
C ASP A 616 -9.34 40.19 23.31
N GLY A 617 -8.00 40.12 23.30
CA GLY A 617 -7.15 40.91 22.43
C GLY A 617 -7.33 40.60 20.94
N LEU A 618 -7.44 39.31 20.58
CA LEU A 618 -7.71 38.87 19.20
C LEU A 618 -9.10 39.32 18.72
N ALA A 619 -10.10 39.33 19.61
CA ALA A 619 -11.47 39.78 19.33
C ALA A 619 -11.59 41.27 18.95
N ARG A 620 -10.50 42.05 19.01
CA ARG A 620 -10.46 43.42 18.50
C ARG A 620 -10.47 43.49 16.97
N ASP A 621 -10.02 42.44 16.28
CA ASP A 621 -10.23 42.32 14.83
C ASP A 621 -11.71 42.00 14.59
N PRO A 622 -12.44 42.76 13.75
CA PRO A 622 -13.88 42.59 13.54
C PRO A 622 -14.25 41.23 12.92
N ARG A 623 -13.26 40.51 12.38
CA ARG A 623 -13.44 39.15 11.84
C ARG A 623 -13.36 38.08 12.94
N VAL A 624 -12.86 38.38 14.14
CA VAL A 624 -12.66 37.41 15.21
C VAL A 624 -13.73 37.57 16.29
N ARG A 625 -14.34 36.47 16.68
CA ARG A 625 -15.31 36.40 17.78
C ARG A 625 -14.93 35.27 18.72
N VAL A 626 -14.86 35.59 20.01
CA VAL A 626 -14.57 34.62 21.07
C VAL A 626 -15.87 34.20 21.74
N THR A 627 -16.07 32.91 21.89
CA THR A 627 -17.23 32.30 22.57
C THR A 627 -16.73 31.34 23.64
N ALA A 628 -17.45 31.22 24.75
CA ALA A 628 -17.10 30.28 25.81
C ALA A 628 -17.89 28.98 25.65
N PHE A 629 -17.26 27.85 25.93
CA PHE A 629 -17.91 26.57 26.11
C PHE A 629 -17.53 26.01 27.49
N HIS A 630 -18.53 25.59 28.26
CA HIS A 630 -18.34 25.12 29.63
C HIS A 630 -18.62 23.62 29.73
N GLY A 631 -17.80 22.89 30.49
CA GLY A 631 -18.02 21.48 30.82
C GLY A 631 -16.87 20.53 30.48
N PRO A 632 -17.09 19.21 30.47
CA PRO A 632 -16.05 18.24 30.13
C PRO A 632 -15.62 18.38 28.66
N PHE A 633 -14.37 18.02 28.36
CA PHE A 633 -13.85 18.07 27.00
C PHE A 633 -14.62 17.11 26.09
N ASN A 634 -15.22 17.66 25.04
CA ASN A 634 -15.94 16.94 24.01
C ASN A 634 -15.83 17.76 22.72
N TRP A 635 -14.86 17.39 21.88
CA TRP A 635 -14.57 18.08 20.63
C TRP A 635 -15.81 18.18 19.73
N ALA A 636 -16.59 17.10 19.63
CA ALA A 636 -17.81 17.08 18.84
C ALA A 636 -18.88 18.04 19.39
N ALA A 637 -19.09 18.09 20.71
CA ALA A 637 -20.06 19.00 21.35
C ALA A 637 -19.64 20.47 21.21
N ILE A 638 -18.35 20.78 21.38
CA ILE A 638 -17.81 22.13 21.24
C ILE A 638 -18.06 22.64 19.83
N ASN A 639 -17.73 21.84 18.81
CA ASN A 639 -17.94 22.20 17.41
C ASN A 639 -19.43 22.30 17.03
N ASN A 640 -20.27 21.38 17.52
CA ASN A 640 -21.73 21.45 17.31
C ASN A 640 -22.33 22.73 17.91
N ALA A 641 -21.94 23.11 19.13
CA ALA A 641 -22.41 24.33 19.78
C ALA A 641 -21.93 25.58 19.02
N ALA A 642 -20.68 25.60 18.57
CA ALA A 642 -20.12 26.69 17.80
C ALA A 642 -20.82 26.87 16.44
N ALA A 643 -21.17 25.77 15.76
CA ALA A 643 -21.94 25.80 14.52
C ALA A 643 -23.27 26.56 14.67
N GLY A 644 -23.92 26.44 15.84
CA GLY A 644 -25.17 27.13 16.16
C GLY A 644 -25.06 28.66 16.29
N VAL A 645 -23.86 29.21 16.52
CA VAL A 645 -23.64 30.67 16.66
C VAL A 645 -22.87 31.30 15.50
N CYS A 646 -22.36 30.47 14.60
CA CYS A 646 -21.72 30.87 13.35
C CYS A 646 -22.71 31.62 12.44
N ARG A 647 -22.23 32.57 11.64
CA ARG A 647 -23.04 33.37 10.69
C ARG A 647 -22.82 32.97 9.23
N GLY A 648 -21.83 32.14 8.94
CA GLY A 648 -21.50 31.69 7.60
C GLY A 648 -22.46 30.62 7.08
N ASP A 649 -22.62 30.59 5.76
CA ASP A 649 -23.33 29.54 5.02
C ASP A 649 -22.48 28.27 4.90
N ALA A 650 -21.15 28.42 5.03
CA ALA A 650 -20.20 27.33 5.15
C ALA A 650 -19.48 27.37 6.50
N LEU A 651 -19.19 26.18 7.03
CA LEU A 651 -18.51 25.95 8.30
C LEU A 651 -17.15 25.30 8.00
N CYS A 652 -16.08 25.88 8.50
CA CYS A 652 -14.73 25.33 8.42
C CYS A 652 -14.27 24.97 9.84
N PHE A 653 -14.27 23.68 10.17
CA PHE A 653 -13.74 23.20 11.45
C PHE A 653 -12.22 23.09 11.34
N LEU A 654 -11.51 23.75 12.26
CA LEU A 654 -10.06 23.90 12.18
C LEU A 654 -9.44 23.76 13.57
N ASN A 655 -8.36 22.98 13.68
CA ASN A 655 -7.60 22.91 14.92
C ASN A 655 -6.83 24.22 15.19
N ASN A 656 -6.57 24.51 16.47
CA ASN A 656 -5.92 25.73 16.95
C ASN A 656 -4.40 25.81 16.71
N ASP A 657 -3.79 24.75 16.18
CA ASP A 657 -2.37 24.61 15.88
C ASP A 657 -2.10 24.45 14.36
N ILE A 658 -3.04 24.93 13.55
CA ILE A 658 -2.92 25.01 12.09
C ILE A 658 -2.33 26.36 11.67
N THR A 659 -1.43 26.37 10.68
CA THR A 659 -0.98 27.60 10.01
C THR A 659 -1.09 27.50 8.48
N VAL A 660 -1.38 28.63 7.85
CA VAL A 660 -1.64 28.72 6.40
C VAL A 660 -0.33 28.69 5.61
N ILE A 661 -0.27 27.84 4.57
CA ILE A 661 0.82 27.80 3.59
C ILE A 661 0.40 28.54 2.32
N THR A 662 -0.69 28.09 1.68
CA THR A 662 -1.19 28.65 0.42
C THR A 662 -2.29 29.70 0.67
N PRO A 663 -2.12 30.98 0.25
CA PRO A 663 -3.10 32.05 0.50
C PRO A 663 -4.54 31.75 0.03
N ASP A 664 -4.69 31.03 -1.08
CA ASP A 664 -5.96 30.69 -1.73
C ASP A 664 -6.64 29.43 -1.16
N TRP A 665 -6.10 28.82 -0.10
CA TRP A 665 -6.59 27.56 0.47
C TRP A 665 -8.11 27.50 0.68
N LEU A 666 -8.69 28.55 1.28
CA LEU A 666 -10.12 28.57 1.59
C LEU A 666 -10.97 28.78 0.34
N GLY A 667 -10.49 29.58 -0.61
CA GLY A 667 -11.17 29.77 -1.90
C GLY A 667 -11.19 28.50 -2.73
N GLU A 668 -10.08 27.76 -2.76
CA GLU A 668 -9.99 26.44 -3.39
C GLU A 668 -11.03 25.48 -2.79
N MET A 669 -11.06 25.35 -1.46
CA MET A 669 -12.02 24.45 -0.79
C MET A 669 -13.48 24.88 -0.98
N VAL A 670 -13.78 26.19 -0.92
CA VAL A 670 -15.14 26.71 -1.16
C VAL A 670 -15.58 26.46 -2.60
N SER A 671 -14.68 26.62 -3.57
CA SER A 671 -15.01 26.38 -4.99
C SER A 671 -15.44 24.93 -5.24
N LEU A 672 -14.84 23.98 -4.52
CA LEU A 672 -15.20 22.56 -4.56
C LEU A 672 -16.49 22.30 -3.79
N LEU A 673 -16.65 22.85 -2.59
CA LEU A 673 -17.87 22.68 -1.78
C LEU A 673 -19.12 23.23 -2.50
N ALA A 674 -18.97 24.31 -3.27
CA ALA A 674 -20.07 24.91 -4.02
C ALA A 674 -20.59 24.04 -5.18
N ARG A 675 -19.91 22.94 -5.51
CA ARG A 675 -20.33 22.04 -6.59
C ARG A 675 -21.55 21.22 -6.15
N PRO A 676 -22.53 21.02 -7.05
CA PRO A 676 -23.63 20.11 -6.78
C PRO A 676 -23.13 18.71 -6.41
N GLY A 677 -23.69 18.16 -5.33
CA GLY A 677 -23.32 16.82 -4.85
C GLY A 677 -22.13 16.78 -3.89
N THR A 678 -21.45 17.89 -3.59
CA THR A 678 -20.36 17.92 -2.59
C THR A 678 -20.88 18.29 -1.20
N GLY A 679 -20.58 17.47 -0.19
CA GLY A 679 -21.00 17.70 1.19
C GLY A 679 -19.87 18.13 2.12
N ALA A 680 -18.63 17.70 1.87
CA ALA A 680 -17.47 18.13 2.64
C ALA A 680 -16.19 18.17 1.79
N VAL A 681 -15.26 19.03 2.18
CA VAL A 681 -13.95 19.20 1.53
C VAL A 681 -12.85 19.26 2.58
N GLY A 682 -11.77 18.50 2.38
CA GLY A 682 -10.56 18.51 3.22
C GLY A 682 -9.34 19.10 2.52
N ALA A 683 -8.42 19.64 3.33
CA ALA A 683 -7.15 20.21 2.88
C ALA A 683 -6.00 19.19 2.96
N LYS A 684 -4.88 19.47 2.28
CA LYS A 684 -3.61 18.77 2.51
C LYS A 684 -2.94 19.33 3.76
N LEU A 685 -2.74 18.47 4.77
CA LEU A 685 -2.02 18.84 5.99
C LEU A 685 -0.60 18.27 5.94
N LEU A 686 0.37 19.14 6.22
CA LEU A 686 1.79 18.80 6.27
C LEU A 686 2.31 18.93 7.69
N TYR A 687 3.18 18.01 8.08
CA TYR A 687 4.05 18.19 9.23
C TYR A 687 5.03 19.36 9.00
N PRO A 688 5.65 19.92 10.06
CA PRO A 688 6.66 20.97 9.93
C PRO A 688 7.85 20.59 9.04
N ASN A 689 8.17 19.29 8.95
CA ASN A 689 9.24 18.77 8.09
C ASN A 689 8.86 18.67 6.60
N GLY A 690 7.67 19.14 6.22
CA GLY A 690 7.19 19.12 4.83
C GLY A 690 6.64 17.77 4.35
N THR A 691 6.58 16.75 5.21
CA THR A 691 5.94 15.47 4.89
C THR A 691 4.43 15.52 5.13
N VAL A 692 3.70 14.66 4.43
CA VAL A 692 2.25 14.52 4.50
C VAL A 692 1.85 13.98 5.87
N GLN A 693 0.89 14.65 6.50
CA GLN A 693 0.16 14.16 7.67
C GLN A 693 -1.27 13.76 7.29
N HIS A 694 -1.90 14.50 6.39
CA HIS A 694 -3.25 14.18 5.91
C HIS A 694 -3.38 14.41 4.41
N ALA A 695 -3.75 13.35 3.69
CA ALA A 695 -4.14 13.37 2.29
C ALA A 695 -5.43 12.55 2.05
N GLY A 696 -6.42 12.73 2.93
CA GLY A 696 -7.60 11.89 3.05
C GLY A 696 -7.47 10.81 4.13
N VAL A 697 -8.58 10.17 4.47
CA VAL A 697 -8.68 9.05 5.42
C VAL A 697 -9.06 7.77 4.66
N VAL A 698 -8.39 6.67 5.00
CA VAL A 698 -8.71 5.30 4.58
C VAL A 698 -9.47 4.60 5.70
N LEU A 699 -10.58 3.93 5.37
CA LEU A 699 -11.38 3.14 6.30
C LEU A 699 -10.76 1.75 6.53
N GLY A 700 -11.03 1.17 7.69
CA GLY A 700 -10.63 -0.20 8.04
C GLY A 700 -9.25 -0.35 8.67
N VAL A 701 -8.44 0.72 8.69
CA VAL A 701 -7.12 0.77 9.35
C VAL A 701 -7.30 0.47 10.84
N ASP A 702 -6.67 -0.61 11.34
CA ASP A 702 -6.83 -1.13 12.70
C ASP A 702 -8.30 -1.33 13.13
N GLY A 703 -9.15 -1.67 12.16
CA GLY A 703 -10.59 -1.84 12.38
C GLY A 703 -11.33 -0.54 12.65
N ALA A 704 -10.75 0.62 12.36
CA ALA A 704 -11.39 1.92 12.42
C ALA A 704 -11.06 2.71 11.13
N ALA A 705 -10.15 3.69 11.21
CA ALA A 705 -9.75 4.54 10.10
C ALA A 705 -8.37 5.16 10.34
N GLY A 706 -7.66 5.51 9.27
CA GLY A 706 -6.31 6.09 9.35
C GLY A 706 -5.98 7.01 8.19
N HIS A 707 -4.99 7.88 8.38
CA HIS A 707 -4.63 8.92 7.41
C HIS A 707 -3.83 8.32 6.24
N ALA A 708 -4.20 8.67 5.00
CA ALA A 708 -3.51 8.23 3.81
C ALA A 708 -2.16 8.96 3.63
N PHE A 709 -1.16 8.25 3.09
CA PHE A 709 0.14 8.80 2.67
C PHE A 709 0.99 9.46 3.78
N VAL A 710 0.76 9.11 5.05
CA VAL A 710 1.55 9.65 6.17
C VAL A 710 3.05 9.43 5.93
N GLY A 711 3.84 10.49 6.11
CA GLY A 711 5.30 10.48 5.96
C GLY A 711 5.82 10.61 4.52
N LEU A 712 4.94 10.63 3.52
CA LEU A 712 5.31 10.91 2.13
C LEU A 712 5.78 12.37 1.97
N GLY A 713 6.75 12.68 1.11
CA GLY A 713 7.11 14.06 0.80
C GLY A 713 5.92 14.88 0.30
N GLY A 714 5.83 16.14 0.71
CA GLY A 714 4.68 17.01 0.42
C GLY A 714 4.37 17.26 -1.05
N ASP A 715 5.33 17.06 -1.95
CA ASP A 715 5.14 17.18 -3.41
C ASP A 715 5.33 15.85 -4.16
N GLU A 716 5.59 14.75 -3.44
CA GLU A 716 5.66 13.42 -4.05
C GLU A 716 4.26 12.99 -4.50
N PRO A 717 4.10 12.42 -5.70
CA PRO A 717 2.79 12.14 -6.29
C PRO A 717 2.00 11.05 -5.55
N GLY A 718 2.71 10.12 -4.89
CA GLY A 718 2.10 8.90 -4.38
C GLY A 718 1.56 8.00 -5.50
N HIS A 719 0.92 6.90 -5.13
CA HIS A 719 0.33 5.96 -6.09
C HIS A 719 -0.73 6.65 -6.96
N LEU A 720 -0.61 6.57 -8.28
CA LEU A 720 -1.50 7.21 -9.26
C LEU A 720 -1.63 8.75 -9.13
N GLY A 721 -0.69 9.43 -8.48
CA GLY A 721 -0.80 10.88 -8.27
C GLY A 721 -1.82 11.27 -7.17
N GLN A 722 -2.38 10.31 -6.43
CA GLN A 722 -3.44 10.56 -5.46
C GLN A 722 -3.03 11.43 -4.26
N ALA A 723 -1.74 11.69 -4.06
CA ALA A 723 -1.24 12.63 -3.05
C ALA A 723 -1.07 14.06 -3.58
N VAL A 724 -1.23 14.30 -4.88
CA VAL A 724 -1.05 15.62 -5.52
C VAL A 724 -2.17 16.01 -6.50
N LEU A 725 -3.19 15.17 -6.67
CA LEU A 725 -4.38 15.44 -7.48
C LEU A 725 -5.66 15.46 -6.62
N PRO A 726 -6.64 16.33 -6.94
CA PRO A 726 -7.97 16.28 -6.31
C PRO A 726 -8.63 14.92 -6.49
N ARG A 727 -9.30 14.43 -5.44
CA ARG A 727 -9.99 13.14 -5.48
C ARG A 727 -11.14 13.06 -4.49
N THR A 728 -12.04 12.12 -4.73
CA THR A 728 -13.03 11.71 -3.75
C THR A 728 -12.36 10.81 -2.70
N VAL A 729 -12.72 10.99 -1.43
CA VAL A 729 -12.22 10.18 -0.31
C VAL A 729 -13.36 9.76 0.61
N SER A 730 -13.13 8.72 1.41
CA SER A 730 -14.14 8.26 2.37
C SER A 730 -14.34 9.24 3.53
N ALA A 731 -13.26 9.85 4.01
CA ALA A 731 -13.34 10.90 5.01
C ALA A 731 -12.14 11.86 4.93
N VAL A 732 -12.32 13.03 5.54
CA VAL A 732 -11.29 14.04 5.75
C VAL A 732 -11.23 14.36 7.25
N THR A 733 -10.09 14.84 7.71
CA THR A 733 -9.89 15.07 9.15
C THR A 733 -10.57 16.34 9.66
N GLY A 734 -11.06 16.30 10.89
CA GLY A 734 -11.58 17.46 11.62
C GLY A 734 -10.54 18.56 11.88
N ALA A 735 -9.25 18.31 11.66
CA ALA A 735 -8.21 19.34 11.77
C ALA A 735 -8.33 20.44 10.69
N CYS A 736 -8.93 20.13 9.54
CA CYS A 736 -9.39 21.10 8.54
C CYS A 736 -10.49 20.49 7.66
N LEU A 737 -11.75 20.71 8.03
CA LEU A 737 -12.94 20.20 7.33
C LEU A 737 -13.87 21.35 7.00
N LEU A 738 -14.12 21.56 5.70
CA LEU A 738 -15.11 22.53 5.21
C LEU A 738 -16.40 21.80 4.80
N THR A 739 -17.55 22.31 5.23
CA THR A 739 -18.87 21.77 4.88
C THR A 739 -19.90 22.90 4.81
N SER A 740 -21.01 22.70 4.09
CA SER A 740 -22.10 23.67 4.11
C SER A 740 -22.88 23.53 5.41
N ARG A 741 -23.38 24.65 5.95
CA ARG A 741 -24.26 24.64 7.12
C ARG A 741 -25.46 23.72 6.88
N ALA A 742 -26.07 23.82 5.71
CA ALA A 742 -27.23 23.01 5.34
C ALA A 742 -26.92 21.51 5.38
N ALA A 743 -25.77 21.06 4.86
CA ALA A 743 -25.37 19.66 4.93
C ALA A 743 -25.08 19.22 6.37
N PHE A 744 -24.39 20.06 7.14
CA PHE A 744 -24.07 19.79 8.55
C PHE A 744 -25.32 19.59 9.40
N GLU A 745 -26.30 20.48 9.26
CA GLU A 745 -27.58 20.40 9.96
C GLU A 745 -28.41 19.20 9.48
N ALA A 746 -28.45 18.95 8.15
CA ALA A 746 -29.23 17.85 7.57
C ALA A 746 -28.81 16.45 8.06
N VAL A 747 -27.53 16.25 8.37
CA VAL A 747 -27.01 14.97 8.88
C VAL A 747 -26.89 14.92 10.42
N GLY A 748 -27.30 15.98 11.11
CA GLY A 748 -27.30 16.06 12.58
C GLY A 748 -25.92 16.33 13.20
N GLY A 749 -24.98 16.92 12.44
CA GLY A 749 -23.65 17.27 12.92
C GLY A 749 -22.81 16.09 13.43
N PHE A 750 -21.84 16.40 14.29
CA PHE A 750 -20.95 15.40 14.90
C PHE A 750 -21.67 14.59 15.99
N ASP A 751 -21.35 13.29 16.10
CA ASP A 751 -21.90 12.41 17.15
C ASP A 751 -21.22 12.68 18.50
N MET A 752 -21.72 13.68 19.22
CA MET A 752 -21.13 14.10 20.49
C MET A 752 -21.40 13.16 21.67
N VAL A 753 -22.31 12.18 21.50
CA VAL A 753 -22.67 11.24 22.57
C VAL A 753 -21.71 10.06 22.56
N HIS A 754 -21.47 9.50 21.38
CA HIS A 754 -20.68 8.27 21.24
C HIS A 754 -19.28 8.49 20.70
N LEU A 755 -19.01 9.61 20.03
CA LEU A 755 -17.72 9.99 19.46
C LEU A 755 -17.29 11.39 19.95
N PRO A 756 -17.14 11.59 21.27
CA PRO A 756 -16.80 12.91 21.82
C PRO A 756 -15.43 13.45 21.40
N VAL A 757 -14.47 12.59 21.04
CA VAL A 757 -13.08 12.99 20.74
C VAL A 757 -12.56 12.42 19.42
N ALA A 758 -12.48 11.10 19.26
CA ALA A 758 -11.95 10.48 18.05
C ALA A 758 -13.05 10.05 17.08
N TYR A 759 -12.71 9.99 15.78
CA TYR A 759 -13.54 9.50 14.69
C TYR A 759 -14.87 10.25 14.44
N ALA A 760 -15.13 11.36 15.14
CA ALA A 760 -16.31 12.18 14.91
C ALA A 760 -16.36 12.74 13.47
N ASP A 761 -15.19 13.13 12.94
CA ASP A 761 -14.97 13.56 11.56
C ASP A 761 -15.24 12.42 10.55
N VAL A 762 -14.75 11.21 10.83
CA VAL A 762 -14.99 10.03 10.00
C VAL A 762 -16.48 9.67 9.97
N ASP A 763 -17.14 9.61 11.11
CA ASP A 763 -18.59 9.37 11.20
C ASP A 763 -19.39 10.44 10.45
N TYR A 764 -19.01 11.71 10.60
CA TYR A 764 -19.63 12.81 9.86
C TYR A 764 -19.52 12.63 8.34
N CYS A 765 -18.32 12.36 7.83
CA CYS A 765 -18.10 12.10 6.41
C CYS A 765 -18.92 10.88 5.91
N LEU A 766 -19.06 9.83 6.72
CA LEU A 766 -19.89 8.67 6.37
C LEU A 766 -21.39 8.98 6.39
N LYS A 767 -21.86 9.87 7.28
CA LYS A 767 -23.23 10.39 7.25
C LYS A 767 -23.49 11.23 5.99
N ILE A 768 -22.54 12.08 5.59
CA ILE A 768 -22.60 12.87 4.36
C ILE A 768 -22.74 11.96 3.13
N GLN A 769 -21.93 10.91 3.05
CA GLN A 769 -22.05 9.91 1.99
C GLN A 769 -23.38 9.15 2.02
N ARG A 770 -23.88 8.79 3.21
CA ARG A 770 -25.20 8.16 3.36
C ARG A 770 -26.34 9.08 2.86
N ALA A 771 -26.16 10.40 2.94
CA ALA A 771 -27.08 11.40 2.39
C ALA A 771 -26.93 11.59 0.86
N GLY A 772 -26.08 10.81 0.19
CA GLY A 772 -25.86 10.90 -1.26
C GLY A 772 -24.90 12.00 -1.70
N LEU A 773 -24.16 12.60 -0.77
CA LEU A 773 -23.18 13.65 -1.04
C LEU A 773 -21.75 13.09 -1.00
N GLN A 774 -20.86 13.70 -1.76
CA GLN A 774 -19.45 13.31 -1.85
C GLN A 774 -18.59 14.07 -0.83
N VAL A 775 -17.49 13.44 -0.43
CA VAL A 775 -16.42 14.06 0.34
C VAL A 775 -15.20 14.17 -0.56
N LEU A 776 -14.75 15.40 -0.79
CA LEU A 776 -13.61 15.68 -1.65
C LEU A 776 -12.37 16.04 -0.82
N TRP A 777 -11.21 15.75 -1.35
CA TRP A 777 -9.94 16.21 -0.80
C TRP A 777 -9.17 16.93 -1.90
N THR A 778 -8.57 18.08 -1.57
CA THR A 778 -7.77 18.86 -2.51
C THR A 778 -6.31 18.98 -2.04
N PRO A 779 -5.33 18.70 -2.92
CA PRO A 779 -3.91 18.91 -2.66
C PRO A 779 -3.53 20.40 -2.71
N HIS A 780 -4.40 21.26 -3.25
CA HIS A 780 -4.11 22.66 -3.54
C HIS A 780 -4.36 23.59 -2.35
N ALA A 781 -5.15 23.16 -1.36
CA ALA A 781 -5.24 23.81 -0.06
C ALA A 781 -4.20 23.20 0.89
N ARG A 782 -3.05 23.88 1.07
CA ARG A 782 -1.94 23.37 1.91
C ARG A 782 -1.88 24.14 3.22
N LEU A 783 -1.81 23.40 4.32
CA LEU A 783 -1.70 23.92 5.69
C LEU A 783 -0.65 23.11 6.47
N HIS A 784 0.02 23.75 7.42
CA HIS A 784 0.82 23.04 8.41
C HIS A 784 -0.04 22.72 9.62
N HIS A 785 0.12 21.53 10.18
CA HIS A 785 -0.50 21.12 11.44
C HIS A 785 0.60 20.68 12.42
N LEU A 786 0.74 21.40 13.53
CA LEU A 786 1.79 21.19 14.54
C LEU A 786 1.42 20.09 15.55
N GLU A 787 0.86 18.98 15.06
CA GLU A 787 0.32 17.88 15.87
C GLU A 787 1.34 17.36 16.90
N THR A 788 0.84 17.08 18.12
CA THR A 788 1.50 16.79 19.44
C THR A 788 1.48 17.92 20.47
N GLN A 789 1.18 19.17 20.11
CA GLN A 789 1.20 20.26 21.11
C GLN A 789 -0.12 20.48 21.87
N THR A 790 -1.25 19.98 21.36
CA THR A 790 -2.60 20.32 21.89
C THR A 790 -3.38 19.11 22.41
N ARG A 791 -3.35 17.96 21.71
CA ARG A 791 -4.06 16.73 22.11
C ARG A 791 -3.31 15.87 23.14
N GLY A 792 -1.97 15.95 23.15
CA GLY A 792 -1.12 14.97 23.83
C GLY A 792 -1.25 13.56 23.22
N THR A 793 -0.52 12.58 23.76
CA THR A 793 -0.67 11.17 23.40
C THR A 793 -1.88 10.55 24.12
N ASP A 794 -2.55 9.57 23.48
CA ASP A 794 -3.54 8.71 24.15
C ASP A 794 -2.77 7.64 24.97
N ASP A 795 -2.11 8.09 26.04
CA ASP A 795 -1.14 7.35 26.84
C ASP A 795 -1.63 6.97 28.24
N THR A 796 -2.80 7.46 28.63
CA THR A 796 -3.46 7.16 29.91
C THR A 796 -4.50 6.05 29.71
N PRO A 797 -4.69 5.16 30.70
CA PRO A 797 -5.68 4.07 30.61
C PRO A 797 -7.07 4.56 30.22
N GLU A 798 -7.52 5.69 30.77
CA GLU A 798 -8.85 6.25 30.50
C GLU A 798 -8.98 6.74 29.06
N LYS A 799 -7.94 7.36 28.49
CA LYS A 799 -7.93 7.81 27.09
C LYS A 799 -7.91 6.62 26.12
N LEU A 800 -7.14 5.59 26.45
CA LEU A 800 -7.08 4.36 25.66
C LEU A 800 -8.43 3.61 25.69
N GLU A 801 -9.06 3.52 26.86
CA GLU A 801 -10.39 2.91 27.00
C GLU A 801 -11.45 3.69 26.22
N ARG A 802 -11.45 5.03 26.31
CA ARG A 802 -12.31 5.89 25.49
C ARG A 802 -12.09 5.65 24.00
N LEU A 803 -10.85 5.71 23.53
CA LEU A 803 -10.51 5.50 22.11
C LEU A 803 -10.98 4.12 21.62
N ALA A 804 -10.80 3.08 22.44
CA ALA A 804 -11.27 1.73 22.13
C ALA A 804 -12.81 1.66 22.07
N GLY A 805 -13.51 2.39 22.96
CA GLY A 805 -14.96 2.55 22.95
C GLY A 805 -15.47 3.27 21.70
N GLU A 806 -14.87 4.39 21.33
CA GLU A 806 -15.21 5.17 20.13
C GLU A 806 -14.97 4.34 18.85
N ALA A 807 -13.85 3.62 18.77
CA ALA A 807 -13.57 2.71 17.67
C ALA A 807 -14.60 1.56 17.60
N ARG A 808 -15.06 1.04 18.75
CA ARG A 808 -16.10 0.02 18.81
C ARG A 808 -17.43 0.55 18.28
N HIS A 809 -17.86 1.73 18.70
CA HIS A 809 -19.07 2.38 18.19
C HIS A 809 -19.00 2.60 16.68
N LEU A 810 -17.87 3.09 16.17
CA LEU A 810 -17.67 3.27 14.73
C LEU A 810 -17.83 1.95 13.97
N ARG A 811 -17.28 0.84 14.50
CA ARG A 811 -17.45 -0.51 13.94
C ARG A 811 -18.88 -1.01 13.99
N GLU A 812 -19.58 -0.83 15.11
CA GLU A 812 -20.97 -1.26 15.27
C GLU A 812 -21.88 -0.52 14.27
N ARG A 813 -21.66 0.79 14.09
CA ARG A 813 -22.47 1.63 13.21
C ARG A 813 -22.14 1.46 11.72
N TRP A 814 -20.86 1.29 11.38
CA TRP A 814 -20.36 1.38 10.00
C TRP A 814 -19.61 0.13 9.52
N GLY A 815 -19.60 -0.97 10.27
CA GLY A 815 -18.73 -2.13 10.02
C GLY A 815 -18.76 -2.66 8.59
N ALA A 816 -19.90 -2.62 7.89
CA ALA A 816 -19.96 -3.00 6.48
C ALA A 816 -19.14 -2.08 5.55
N ARG A 817 -19.14 -0.77 5.81
CA ARG A 817 -18.35 0.23 5.08
C ARG A 817 -16.87 0.18 5.45
N LEU A 818 -16.54 -0.14 6.70
CA LEU A 818 -15.14 -0.23 7.15
C LEU A 818 -14.39 -1.44 6.56
N ARG A 819 -15.09 -2.46 6.06
CA ARG A 819 -14.46 -3.64 5.45
C ARG A 819 -13.80 -3.37 4.09
N ARG A 820 -14.31 -2.39 3.34
CA ARG A 820 -13.82 -2.06 2.00
C ARG A 820 -14.01 -0.57 1.77
N ASP A 821 -12.92 0.18 1.83
CA ASP A 821 -12.92 1.57 1.38
C ASP A 821 -12.91 1.59 -0.16
N PRO A 822 -13.88 2.22 -0.84
CA PRO A 822 -13.91 2.30 -2.30
C PRO A 822 -12.69 3.03 -2.89
N PHE A 823 -12.06 3.94 -2.13
CA PHE A 823 -10.92 4.73 -2.60
C PHE A 823 -9.56 4.13 -2.21
N TYR A 824 -9.55 2.91 -1.67
CA TYR A 824 -8.35 2.17 -1.31
C TYR A 824 -8.39 0.75 -1.91
N ASN A 825 -7.52 0.48 -2.88
CA ASN A 825 -7.53 -0.81 -3.58
C ASN A 825 -7.22 -1.97 -2.61
N PRO A 826 -7.97 -3.09 -2.66
CA PRO A 826 -7.83 -4.22 -1.73
C PRO A 826 -6.51 -4.99 -1.82
N HIS A 827 -5.68 -4.73 -2.84
CA HIS A 827 -4.33 -5.29 -2.94
C HIS A 827 -3.32 -4.63 -1.99
N PHE A 828 -3.61 -3.45 -1.46
CA PHE A 828 -2.73 -2.77 -0.51
C PHE A 828 -2.99 -3.19 0.95
N GLU A 829 -1.94 -3.17 1.77
CA GLU A 829 -2.03 -3.44 3.21
C GLU A 829 -2.76 -2.30 3.96
N ALA A 830 -3.98 -2.61 4.41
CA ALA A 830 -4.87 -1.66 5.06
C ALA A 830 -4.38 -1.14 6.42
N ALA A 831 -3.52 -1.86 7.14
CA ALA A 831 -3.00 -1.40 8.44
C ALA A 831 -2.10 -0.15 8.31
N HIS A 832 -1.44 0.01 7.16
CA HIS A 832 -0.56 1.15 6.89
C HIS A 832 -0.87 1.72 5.50
N PRO A 833 -1.82 2.67 5.38
CA PRO A 833 -2.33 3.21 4.11
C PRO A 833 -1.33 4.16 3.41
N THR A 834 -0.10 3.68 3.23
CA THR A 834 1.01 4.33 2.54
C THR A 834 1.03 4.02 1.05
N TYR A 835 0.22 3.05 0.60
CA TYR A 835 0.17 2.56 -0.79
C TYR A 835 1.52 1.98 -1.26
N ARG A 836 2.31 1.41 -0.34
CA ARG A 836 3.65 0.85 -0.62
C ARG A 836 3.76 -0.65 -0.38
N LEU A 837 2.89 -1.19 0.47
CA LEU A 837 2.88 -2.59 0.87
C LEU A 837 1.65 -3.28 0.27
N LEU A 838 1.89 -4.46 -0.28
CA LEU A 838 0.92 -5.32 -0.93
C LEU A 838 0.62 -6.50 -0.02
N CYS A 839 -0.66 -6.80 0.12
CA CYS A 839 -1.12 -8.00 0.79
C CYS A 839 -2.09 -8.77 -0.09
N PRO A 840 -2.19 -10.10 0.08
CA PRO A 840 -3.23 -10.87 -0.55
C PRO A 840 -4.60 -10.28 -0.16
N PRO A 841 -5.53 -10.04 -1.11
CA PRO A 841 -6.86 -9.56 -0.77
C PRO A 841 -7.52 -10.51 0.23
N ALA A 842 -8.23 -9.95 1.22
CA ALA A 842 -8.82 -10.74 2.31
C ALA A 842 -9.72 -11.88 1.80
N ASP A 843 -10.39 -11.70 0.65
CA ASP A 843 -11.28 -12.69 0.04
C ASP A 843 -10.55 -13.91 -0.57
N GLY A 844 -9.21 -13.88 -0.62
CA GLY A 844 -8.41 -14.91 -1.27
C GLY A 844 -8.74 -15.06 -2.76
N PRO A 845 -8.07 -15.98 -3.47
CA PRO A 845 -8.60 -16.45 -4.74
C PRO A 845 -9.99 -17.09 -4.50
N PRO A 846 -10.97 -16.92 -5.41
CA PRO A 846 -12.32 -17.46 -5.24
C PRO A 846 -12.26 -18.94 -4.87
N GLY A 847 -12.85 -19.29 -3.71
CA GLY A 847 -12.93 -20.67 -3.20
C GLY A 847 -12.10 -20.99 -1.96
N VAL A 848 -11.75 -20.00 -1.11
CA VAL A 848 -11.17 -20.25 0.23
C VAL A 848 -12.15 -19.91 1.38
N ARG A 849 -13.27 -19.21 1.10
CA ARG A 849 -14.18 -18.69 2.15
C ARG A 849 -15.61 -19.25 2.15
N GLU A 850 -15.89 -20.37 1.50
CA GLU A 850 -17.11 -21.14 1.84
C GLU A 850 -16.82 -21.98 3.09
N GLY A 851 -16.94 -21.38 4.28
CA GLY A 851 -16.78 -22.13 5.52
C GLY A 851 -16.61 -21.33 6.81
N ALA A 852 -16.49 -20.00 6.75
CA ALA A 852 -16.38 -19.18 7.94
C ALA A 852 -17.28 -17.94 7.83
N GLU A 853 -18.56 -18.13 8.12
CA GLU A 853 -19.43 -17.06 8.63
C GLU A 853 -19.41 -17.10 10.18
N PRO A 854 -19.71 -15.97 10.85
CA PRO A 854 -19.16 -15.61 12.16
C PRO A 854 -19.55 -16.50 13.35
#